data_AF-A0A944A8N0-F1
#
_entry.id   AF-A0A944A8N0-F1
#
_cell.length_a   1.000
_cell.length_b   1.000
_cell.length_c   1.000
_cell.angle_alpha   90.00
_cell.angle_beta   90.00
_cell.angle_gamma   90.00
#
_symmetry.space_group_name_H-M   'P 1'
#
loop_
_entity.id
_entity.type
_entity.pdbx_description
1 polymer ?
#
loop_
_entity_poly.entity_id
_entity_poly.type
_entity_poly.pdbx_seq_one_letter_code
_entity_poly.pdbx_strand_id
1 'polypeptide(L)'
;MSIGNFLNLDIRGASHARKMSFALKGFPAGFRINNERLASFMERRAPGRDKLSTQRKENDIVVFKSGVSIDGVTTGGEIIGEILNEDARPADYGVERTVPRPGHADFGQWVETGRIPTGGGKNSGRLTAPLCAAGALCLQYLLERGVSISACIESIRGKRTEGEMVAEIERAREKGDSVGGVVLCTVKGLPPGIGGALGDGLESALASSLFSIPAVKGVEFGEAFADSQTRRGSEANDAFSVKDGTVFTTTNRQGGIMGGRTNGSDIVFRLAVRPTPTVFVEQHSVDLSSMRPAKLVMKGRHDPCVVRRALPVVEAAAAFAIADVLIASSAAHPRICLTLTGRTLKECLRQFKEQQYFSDMVEVRADLLNETERERVSAFPRMLAKAVPWKVPAVLTFRKTCDGGAFAGSDKTRVDFFKKIFSQARDKKAVAFSYVDFEDGFGDDSLLDLARGAGAKVIRSVHSFEGPIKNIKSVLRNLARSGDVAKIAFMPRSLSDVSSLFSALKDEKPSSRVVCAMGPLGFPTRVLASSLGSLWTYASVEGLGEIGHVTPRELVRDYNFRSVTRASSIFGVTGWPLKKTRSPEINNAAFSAEDIDAVMIPFPSRTAKEALSFMKAMKMKGMAVTIPHKTSIMRLMDRISPMAREIGAVNTVVCEGNDFVGYNTDCTGFSEALKASFGDISKKKVAVLGDGGAAQAVKAALKKMGVGFEVFHRSTPPCGYDVLINATPVDPIPDYKFSGKELVYDLVYVPEMTPLISRAAKAGCKVENGFSMLVAQAREQRRHYMDAEVL
;
A
#
# COMPACT_ATOMS: atom_id res chain seq x y z
N MET A 1 5.65 -26.68 -11.71
CA MET A 1 6.63 -25.63 -11.33
C MET A 1 5.83 -24.54 -10.68
N SER A 2 6.16 -24.13 -9.46
CA SER A 2 5.44 -23.12 -8.69
C SER A 2 6.30 -21.85 -8.54
N ILE A 3 5.74 -20.67 -8.81
CA ILE A 3 6.40 -19.36 -8.66
C ILE A 3 5.44 -18.33 -8.04
N GLY A 4 6.02 -17.31 -7.37
CA GLY A 4 5.34 -16.15 -6.77
C GLY A 4 5.07 -16.26 -5.28
N ASN A 5 4.94 -15.11 -4.60
CA ASN A 5 4.79 -15.02 -3.14
C ASN A 5 3.32 -14.93 -2.72
N PHE A 6 2.52 -14.09 -3.39
CA PHE A 6 1.08 -13.94 -3.14
C PHE A 6 0.25 -14.65 -4.22
N LEU A 7 0.54 -14.36 -5.49
CA LEU A 7 0.12 -15.15 -6.63
C LEU A 7 0.96 -16.40 -6.69
N ASN A 8 0.31 -17.56 -6.79
CA ASN A 8 1.00 -18.82 -7.01
C ASN A 8 0.59 -19.40 -8.35
N LEU A 9 1.56 -19.59 -9.25
CA LEU A 9 1.35 -20.22 -10.55
C LEU A 9 1.98 -21.61 -10.57
N ASP A 10 1.16 -22.66 -10.65
CA ASP A 10 1.63 -24.03 -10.87
C ASP A 10 1.41 -24.48 -12.33
N ILE A 11 2.50 -24.81 -13.02
CA ILE A 11 2.47 -25.33 -14.40
C ILE A 11 2.66 -26.85 -14.41
N ARG A 12 1.76 -27.54 -15.13
CA ARG A 12 1.70 -29.00 -15.25
C ARG A 12 1.67 -29.47 -16.70
N GLY A 13 2.11 -30.71 -16.92
CA GLY A 13 2.14 -31.37 -18.24
C GLY A 13 3.55 -31.44 -18.84
N ALA A 14 3.62 -31.78 -20.13
CA ALA A 14 4.86 -31.89 -20.89
C ALA A 14 4.62 -31.55 -22.37
N SER A 15 5.69 -31.28 -23.10
CA SER A 15 5.64 -30.86 -24.52
C SER A 15 5.01 -31.88 -25.48
N HIS A 16 4.96 -33.15 -25.08
CA HIS A 16 4.41 -34.28 -25.82
C HIS A 16 3.29 -35.00 -25.05
N ALA A 17 2.82 -34.45 -23.92
CA ALA A 17 1.61 -34.94 -23.27
C ALA A 17 0.37 -34.52 -24.08
N ARG A 18 -0.78 -35.15 -23.84
CA ARG A 18 -2.06 -34.78 -24.49
C ARG A 18 -2.43 -33.31 -24.29
N LYS A 19 -2.11 -32.76 -23.11
CA LYS A 19 -2.38 -31.37 -22.73
C LYS A 19 -1.35 -30.85 -21.74
N MET A 20 -1.30 -29.53 -21.62
CA MET A 20 -0.66 -28.80 -20.52
C MET A 20 -1.74 -28.05 -19.75
N SER A 21 -1.43 -27.69 -18.51
CA SER A 21 -2.32 -26.86 -17.70
C SER A 21 -1.55 -25.91 -16.79
N PHE A 22 -2.26 -24.88 -16.33
CA PHE A 22 -1.83 -24.05 -15.21
C PHE A 22 -2.91 -24.00 -14.14
N ALA A 23 -2.48 -23.79 -12.90
CA ALA A 23 -3.31 -23.36 -11.78
C ALA A 23 -2.77 -22.03 -11.24
N LEU A 24 -3.60 -21.00 -11.20
CA LEU A 24 -3.26 -19.67 -10.69
C LEU A 24 -4.10 -19.36 -9.45
N LYS A 25 -3.44 -19.27 -8.30
CA LYS A 25 -4.04 -18.97 -7.00
C LYS A 25 -3.71 -17.54 -6.56
N GLY A 26 -4.61 -16.91 -5.80
CA GLY A 26 -4.44 -15.55 -5.28
C GLY A 26 -4.94 -14.45 -6.22
N PHE A 27 -5.44 -14.81 -7.42
CA PHE A 27 -5.95 -13.82 -8.36
C PHE A 27 -7.27 -13.19 -7.87
N PRO A 28 -7.46 -11.85 -7.96
CA PRO A 28 -8.62 -11.20 -7.39
C PRO A 28 -9.96 -11.65 -8.01
N ALA A 29 -11.00 -11.72 -7.19
CA ALA A 29 -12.37 -11.95 -7.64
C ALA A 29 -12.96 -10.72 -8.37
N GLY A 30 -13.95 -10.96 -9.22
CA GLY A 30 -14.70 -9.90 -9.91
C GLY A 30 -13.95 -9.24 -11.07
N PHE A 31 -12.89 -9.85 -11.57
CA PHE A 31 -12.16 -9.40 -12.75
C PHE A 31 -12.73 -10.04 -14.01
N ARG A 32 -13.08 -9.23 -15.02
CA ARG A 32 -13.64 -9.75 -16.28
C ARG A 32 -12.54 -10.03 -17.28
N ILE A 33 -12.42 -11.29 -17.68
CA ILE A 33 -11.43 -11.73 -18.67
C ILE A 33 -11.91 -11.36 -20.08
N ASN A 34 -11.09 -10.62 -20.82
CA ASN A 34 -11.28 -10.42 -22.24
C ASN A 34 -10.65 -11.59 -23.00
N ASN A 35 -11.50 -12.50 -23.48
CA ASN A 35 -11.07 -13.71 -24.20
C ASN A 35 -10.42 -13.41 -25.56
N GLU A 36 -10.83 -12.34 -26.24
CA GLU A 36 -10.20 -11.94 -27.51
C GLU A 36 -8.76 -11.46 -27.31
N ARG A 37 -8.52 -10.66 -26.25
CA ARG A 37 -7.17 -10.22 -25.87
C ARG A 37 -6.32 -11.39 -25.40
N LEU A 38 -6.90 -12.33 -24.66
CA LEU A 38 -6.21 -13.57 -24.26
C LEU A 38 -5.79 -14.37 -25.50
N ALA A 39 -6.71 -14.62 -26.43
CA ALA A 39 -6.43 -15.33 -27.67
C ALA A 39 -5.35 -14.60 -28.50
N SER A 40 -5.51 -13.30 -28.75
CA SER A 40 -4.54 -12.48 -29.49
C SER A 40 -3.14 -12.49 -28.87
N PHE A 41 -3.04 -12.50 -27.54
CA PHE A 41 -1.76 -12.63 -26.86
C PHE A 41 -1.15 -14.02 -27.03
N MET A 42 -1.94 -15.07 -26.85
CA MET A 42 -1.48 -16.46 -27.03
C MET A 42 -1.03 -16.73 -28.47
N GLU A 43 -1.70 -16.11 -29.44
CA GLU A 43 -1.33 -16.18 -30.85
C GLU A 43 0.07 -15.62 -31.16
N ARG A 44 0.51 -14.57 -30.47
CA ARG A 44 1.89 -14.02 -30.62
C ARG A 44 2.95 -15.03 -30.19
N ARG A 45 2.60 -15.96 -29.29
CA ARG A 45 3.49 -17.01 -28.77
C ARG A 45 3.41 -18.31 -29.59
N ALA A 46 2.29 -18.54 -30.28
CA ALA A 46 2.05 -19.75 -31.05
C ALA A 46 3.16 -20.00 -32.11
N PRO A 47 3.70 -21.22 -32.21
CA PRO A 47 4.71 -21.56 -33.21
C PRO A 47 4.10 -21.64 -34.63
N GLY A 48 4.95 -21.64 -35.67
CA GLY A 48 4.55 -21.99 -37.04
C GLY A 48 3.88 -20.90 -37.86
N ARG A 49 3.91 -19.65 -37.39
CA ARG A 49 3.34 -18.48 -38.10
C ARG A 49 4.35 -17.68 -38.93
N ASP A 50 5.65 -17.94 -38.76
CA ASP A 50 6.71 -17.22 -39.46
C ASP A 50 7.74 -18.18 -40.06
N LYS A 51 8.20 -17.88 -41.30
CA LYS A 51 9.26 -18.60 -42.04
C LYS A 51 10.59 -18.65 -41.29
N LEU A 52 10.79 -17.76 -40.33
CA LEU A 52 11.98 -17.64 -39.48
C LEU A 52 11.84 -18.37 -38.13
N SER A 53 10.80 -19.21 -37.96
CA SER A 53 10.53 -19.95 -36.71
C SER A 53 10.29 -21.44 -36.98
N THR A 54 10.24 -22.25 -35.92
CA THR A 54 9.86 -23.68 -36.02
C THR A 54 8.55 -23.88 -36.78
N GLN A 55 8.48 -24.93 -37.62
CA GLN A 55 7.29 -25.30 -38.41
C GLN A 55 6.14 -25.94 -37.60
N ARG A 56 6.22 -25.94 -36.26
CA ARG A 56 5.20 -26.55 -35.40
C ARG A 56 3.94 -25.70 -35.42
N LYS A 57 2.76 -26.29 -35.61
CA LYS A 57 1.49 -25.55 -35.60
C LYS A 57 0.70 -25.91 -34.35
N GLU A 58 0.56 -24.97 -33.44
CA GLU A 58 -0.26 -25.12 -32.22
C GLU A 58 -1.18 -23.92 -32.11
N ASN A 59 -2.47 -24.14 -31.83
CA ASN A 59 -3.46 -23.07 -31.74
C ASN A 59 -3.42 -22.32 -30.40
N ASP A 60 -2.84 -22.93 -29.35
CA ASP A 60 -2.65 -22.34 -28.02
C ASP A 60 -3.92 -21.79 -27.36
N ILE A 61 -5.05 -22.46 -27.63
CA ILE A 61 -6.35 -22.13 -27.07
C ILE A 61 -6.38 -22.52 -25.58
N VAL A 62 -6.80 -21.58 -24.74
CA VAL A 62 -6.96 -21.76 -23.29
C VAL A 62 -8.41 -22.11 -22.99
N VAL A 63 -8.62 -23.24 -22.31
CA VAL A 63 -9.94 -23.65 -21.82
C VAL A 63 -9.94 -23.62 -20.30
N PHE A 64 -10.72 -22.71 -19.70
CA PHE A 64 -10.87 -22.64 -18.25
C PHE A 64 -11.71 -23.80 -17.71
N LYS A 65 -11.25 -24.40 -16.61
CA LYS A 65 -11.90 -25.51 -15.91
C LYS A 65 -12.45 -25.10 -14.54
N SER A 66 -11.85 -24.10 -13.90
CA SER A 66 -12.29 -23.55 -12.62
C SER A 66 -11.84 -22.11 -12.44
N GLY A 67 -12.38 -21.43 -11.42
CA GLY A 67 -11.97 -20.07 -11.01
C GLY A 67 -12.48 -18.93 -11.88
N VAL A 68 -13.15 -19.25 -12.98
CA VAL A 68 -13.80 -18.31 -13.90
C VAL A 68 -15.25 -18.74 -14.10
N SER A 69 -16.19 -17.82 -13.92
CA SER A 69 -17.61 -18.05 -14.14
C SER A 69 -17.95 -18.14 -15.64
N ILE A 70 -19.15 -18.60 -15.96
CA ILE A 70 -19.60 -18.79 -17.35
C ILE A 70 -19.65 -17.48 -18.15
N ASP A 71 -19.85 -16.35 -17.48
CA ASP A 71 -19.84 -14.99 -18.05
C ASP A 71 -18.43 -14.36 -18.11
N GLY A 72 -17.39 -15.14 -17.79
CA GLY A 72 -15.98 -14.76 -17.95
C GLY A 72 -15.41 -13.93 -16.80
N VAL A 73 -16.00 -14.02 -15.60
CA VAL A 73 -15.58 -13.25 -14.41
C VAL A 73 -14.85 -14.16 -13.42
N THR A 74 -13.74 -13.69 -12.86
CA THR A 74 -12.97 -14.45 -11.87
C THR A 74 -13.75 -14.58 -10.56
N THR A 75 -13.72 -15.76 -9.95
CA THR A 75 -14.47 -16.03 -8.70
C THR A 75 -13.65 -15.79 -7.43
N GLY A 76 -12.34 -15.57 -7.56
CA GLY A 76 -11.37 -15.54 -6.46
C GLY A 76 -10.92 -16.93 -5.99
N GLY A 77 -11.52 -18.00 -6.52
CA GLY A 77 -10.98 -19.34 -6.40
C GLY A 77 -9.76 -19.57 -7.30
N GLU A 78 -9.15 -20.74 -7.19
CA GLU A 78 -8.04 -21.13 -8.05
C GLU A 78 -8.48 -21.23 -9.52
N ILE A 79 -7.80 -20.46 -10.38
CA ILE A 79 -8.06 -20.44 -11.83
C ILE A 79 -7.26 -21.58 -12.47
N ILE A 80 -7.96 -22.56 -13.04
CA ILE A 80 -7.32 -23.67 -13.76
C ILE A 80 -7.63 -23.53 -15.25
N GLY A 81 -6.58 -23.50 -16.07
CA GLY A 81 -6.69 -23.47 -17.53
C GLY A 81 -5.94 -24.62 -18.18
N GLU A 82 -6.48 -25.15 -19.28
CA GLU A 82 -5.89 -26.23 -20.07
C GLU A 82 -5.60 -25.79 -21.50
N ILE A 83 -4.49 -26.29 -22.05
CA ILE A 83 -4.05 -26.06 -23.43
C ILE A 83 -3.74 -27.42 -24.05
N LEU A 84 -4.38 -27.76 -25.17
CA LEU A 84 -4.13 -29.02 -25.88
C LEU A 84 -2.81 -28.95 -26.67
N ASN A 85 -2.14 -30.09 -26.80
CA ASN A 85 -1.06 -30.25 -27.77
C ASN A 85 -1.62 -30.97 -29.00
N GLU A 86 -1.71 -30.27 -30.14
CA GLU A 86 -2.39 -30.77 -31.34
C GLU A 86 -1.42 -31.30 -32.40
N ASP A 87 -0.14 -30.87 -32.38
CA ASP A 87 0.91 -31.27 -33.33
C ASP A 87 2.10 -31.92 -32.60
N ALA A 88 1.80 -32.69 -31.54
CA ALA A 88 2.78 -33.53 -30.87
C ALA A 88 3.15 -34.71 -31.80
N ARG A 89 4.44 -34.80 -32.17
CA ARG A 89 4.98 -35.91 -32.98
C ARG A 89 6.01 -36.68 -32.16
N PRO A 90 5.60 -37.65 -31.32
CA PRO A 90 6.52 -38.46 -30.52
C PRO A 90 7.52 -39.23 -31.40
N ALA A 91 7.12 -39.62 -32.62
CA ALA A 91 7.90 -40.43 -33.54
C ALA A 91 9.13 -39.72 -34.15
N ASP A 92 9.16 -38.38 -34.21
CA ASP A 92 10.26 -37.61 -34.82
C ASP A 92 11.59 -37.72 -34.02
N TYR A 93 11.55 -38.21 -32.77
CA TYR A 93 12.68 -38.14 -31.84
C TYR A 93 13.25 -39.50 -31.40
N GLY A 94 12.64 -40.62 -31.81
CA GLY A 94 13.05 -41.99 -31.48
C GLY A 94 12.76 -42.43 -30.04
N VAL A 95 12.81 -43.74 -29.81
CA VAL A 95 12.79 -44.40 -28.48
C VAL A 95 13.90 -43.83 -27.58
N GLU A 96 13.76 -43.97 -26.25
CA GLU A 96 14.66 -43.45 -25.18
C GLU A 96 16.03 -42.94 -25.67
N ARG A 97 16.25 -41.63 -25.55
CA ARG A 97 17.54 -41.03 -25.88
C ARG A 97 18.52 -41.27 -24.72
N THR A 98 19.69 -41.78 -25.06
CA THR A 98 20.84 -41.96 -24.16
C THR A 98 21.90 -40.87 -24.36
N VAL A 99 21.83 -40.12 -25.46
CA VAL A 99 22.79 -39.06 -25.80
C VAL A 99 22.18 -37.69 -25.52
N PRO A 100 22.66 -36.92 -24.50
CA PRO A 100 22.11 -35.62 -24.14
C PRO A 100 22.57 -34.54 -25.13
N ARG A 101 21.71 -33.55 -25.39
CA ARG A 101 22.09 -32.36 -26.18
C ARG A 101 23.04 -31.46 -25.38
N PRO A 102 24.21 -31.09 -25.94
CA PRO A 102 25.09 -30.09 -25.33
C PRO A 102 24.35 -28.80 -24.99
N GLY A 103 24.48 -28.37 -23.73
CA GLY A 103 23.82 -27.18 -23.23
C GLY A 103 22.30 -27.32 -23.00
N HIS A 104 21.67 -28.49 -23.15
CA HIS A 104 20.30 -28.73 -22.68
C HIS A 104 20.28 -29.36 -21.28
N ALA A 105 19.15 -29.32 -20.60
CA ALA A 105 18.90 -30.00 -19.33
C ALA A 105 18.78 -31.55 -19.46
N ASP A 106 19.16 -32.13 -20.60
CA ASP A 106 18.97 -33.58 -20.87
C ASP A 106 19.75 -34.44 -19.87
N PHE A 107 21.00 -34.10 -19.59
CA PHE A 107 21.81 -34.84 -18.61
C PHE A 107 21.23 -34.73 -17.19
N GLY A 108 20.84 -33.52 -16.76
CA GLY A 108 20.21 -33.33 -15.45
C GLY A 108 18.90 -34.12 -15.31
N GLN A 109 18.08 -34.17 -16.37
CA GLN A 109 16.86 -34.98 -16.39
C GLN A 109 17.15 -36.48 -16.35
N TRP A 110 18.21 -36.93 -17.02
CA TRP A 110 18.63 -38.33 -16.94
C TRP A 110 19.10 -38.70 -15.53
N VAL A 111 19.86 -37.83 -14.86
CA VAL A 111 20.26 -38.04 -13.45
C VAL A 111 19.03 -38.08 -12.54
N GLU A 112 18.05 -37.19 -12.74
CA GLU A 112 16.84 -37.10 -11.91
C GLU A 112 15.87 -38.27 -12.13
N THR A 113 15.71 -38.73 -13.38
CA THR A 113 14.59 -39.61 -13.77
C THR A 113 15.03 -40.93 -14.41
N GLY A 114 16.33 -41.14 -14.61
CA GLY A 114 16.90 -42.26 -15.36
C GLY A 114 16.69 -42.19 -16.87
N ARG A 115 16.03 -41.14 -17.38
CA ARG A 115 15.60 -41.04 -18.79
C ARG A 115 15.75 -39.63 -19.34
N ILE A 116 16.04 -39.51 -20.63
CA ILE A 116 15.94 -38.24 -21.35
C ILE A 116 14.56 -38.16 -22.02
N PRO A 117 13.65 -37.29 -21.57
CA PRO A 117 12.31 -37.18 -22.13
C PRO A 117 12.31 -36.54 -23.52
N THR A 118 11.45 -37.03 -24.40
CA THR A 118 11.24 -36.49 -25.74
C THR A 118 10.83 -35.02 -25.72
N GLY A 119 11.49 -34.20 -26.54
CA GLY A 119 11.21 -32.76 -26.64
C GLY A 119 11.51 -31.95 -25.38
N GLY A 120 12.39 -32.45 -24.50
CA GLY A 120 12.88 -31.77 -23.31
C GLY A 120 11.98 -31.82 -22.08
N GLY A 121 10.85 -32.56 -22.14
CA GLY A 121 9.97 -32.79 -20.99
C GLY A 121 9.57 -31.50 -20.25
N LYS A 122 9.84 -31.45 -18.93
CA LYS A 122 9.56 -30.30 -18.05
C LYS A 122 10.40 -29.04 -18.35
N ASN A 123 11.48 -29.17 -19.11
CA ASN A 123 12.38 -28.08 -19.48
C ASN A 123 12.13 -27.59 -20.93
N SER A 124 11.03 -28.01 -21.54
CA SER A 124 10.65 -27.60 -22.88
C SER A 124 10.12 -26.17 -22.91
N GLY A 125 10.52 -25.38 -23.91
CA GLY A 125 9.90 -24.09 -24.20
C GLY A 125 8.40 -24.18 -24.54
N ARG A 126 7.83 -25.38 -24.71
CA ARG A 126 6.37 -25.58 -24.82
C ARG A 126 5.65 -25.24 -23.52
N LEU A 127 6.28 -25.47 -22.36
CA LEU A 127 5.71 -25.18 -21.03
C LEU A 127 5.66 -23.70 -20.68
N THR A 128 6.14 -22.82 -21.56
CA THR A 128 5.88 -21.38 -21.43
C THR A 128 4.48 -20.99 -21.91
N ALA A 129 3.74 -21.86 -22.61
CA ALA A 129 2.36 -21.54 -23.03
C ALA A 129 1.40 -21.36 -21.84
N PRO A 130 1.38 -22.26 -20.82
CA PRO A 130 0.61 -22.02 -19.61
C PRO A 130 1.06 -20.76 -18.83
N LEU A 131 2.38 -20.45 -18.81
CA LEU A 131 2.89 -19.19 -18.25
C LEU A 131 2.33 -17.97 -19.01
N CYS A 132 2.32 -18.01 -20.34
CA CYS A 132 1.72 -16.95 -21.16
C CYS A 132 0.22 -16.80 -20.91
N ALA A 133 -0.51 -17.90 -20.72
CA ALA A 133 -1.94 -17.83 -20.41
C ALA A 133 -2.19 -17.13 -19.07
N ALA A 134 -1.48 -17.53 -18.01
CA ALA A 134 -1.57 -16.87 -16.70
C ALA A 134 -1.09 -15.41 -16.74
N GLY A 135 0.04 -15.15 -17.40
CA GLY A 135 0.59 -13.81 -17.59
C GLY A 135 -0.31 -12.89 -18.42
N ALA A 136 -1.07 -13.43 -19.38
CA ALA A 136 -2.06 -12.66 -20.13
C ALA A 136 -3.22 -12.17 -19.24
N LEU A 137 -3.64 -12.97 -18.25
CA LEU A 137 -4.60 -12.51 -17.24
C LEU A 137 -4.01 -11.37 -16.41
N CYS A 138 -2.74 -11.50 -16.01
CA CYS A 138 -2.00 -10.46 -15.28
C CYS A 138 -1.84 -9.18 -16.11
N LEU A 139 -1.52 -9.29 -17.41
CA LEU A 139 -1.42 -8.14 -18.32
C LEU A 139 -2.75 -7.38 -18.41
N GLN A 140 -3.88 -8.08 -18.52
CA GLN A 140 -5.18 -7.43 -18.54
C GLN A 140 -5.48 -6.74 -17.20
N TYR A 141 -5.16 -7.38 -16.07
CA TYR A 141 -5.32 -6.83 -14.73
C TYR A 141 -4.48 -5.55 -14.48
N LEU A 142 -3.24 -5.57 -14.96
CA LEU A 142 -2.31 -4.44 -14.90
C LEU A 142 -2.74 -3.28 -15.79
N LEU A 143 -3.25 -3.59 -17.00
CA LEU A 143 -3.73 -2.57 -17.93
C LEU A 143 -4.93 -1.79 -17.37
N GLU A 144 -5.85 -2.45 -16.66
CA GLU A 144 -6.93 -1.74 -15.95
C GLU A 144 -6.42 -0.77 -14.87
N ARG A 145 -5.19 -0.98 -14.38
CA ARG A 145 -4.49 -0.13 -13.42
C ARG A 145 -3.53 0.84 -14.08
N GLY A 146 -3.54 0.95 -15.40
CA GLY A 146 -2.69 1.87 -16.16
C GLY A 146 -1.24 1.42 -16.27
N VAL A 147 -0.95 0.16 -15.94
CA VAL A 147 0.38 -0.43 -16.09
C VAL A 147 0.43 -1.17 -17.43
N SER A 148 1.42 -0.84 -18.25
CA SER A 148 1.66 -1.51 -19.54
C SER A 148 3.03 -2.15 -19.56
N ILE A 149 3.13 -3.29 -20.24
CA ILE A 149 4.36 -4.06 -20.38
C ILE A 149 4.54 -4.38 -21.85
N SER A 150 5.72 -4.09 -22.38
CA SER A 150 6.08 -4.44 -23.76
C SER A 150 7.51 -4.95 -23.83
N ALA A 151 7.75 -5.90 -24.74
CA ALA A 151 9.09 -6.40 -25.04
C ALA A 151 9.42 -6.24 -26.52
N CYS A 152 10.67 -5.91 -26.82
CA CYS A 152 11.21 -5.86 -28.18
C CYS A 152 12.58 -6.54 -28.24
N ILE A 153 13.03 -6.84 -29.46
CA ILE A 153 14.36 -7.43 -29.69
C ILE A 153 15.35 -6.28 -29.78
N GLU A 154 16.33 -6.25 -28.89
CA GLU A 154 17.41 -5.27 -28.93
C GLU A 154 18.54 -5.72 -29.84
N SER A 155 18.86 -7.02 -29.83
CA SER A 155 19.83 -7.59 -30.77
C SER A 155 19.66 -9.09 -30.98
N ILE A 156 20.13 -9.57 -32.14
CA ILE A 156 20.35 -10.99 -32.43
C ILE A 156 21.83 -11.18 -32.77
N ARG A 157 22.55 -11.99 -31.98
CA ARG A 157 24.00 -12.19 -32.12
C ARG A 157 24.78 -10.87 -32.33
N GLY A 158 24.43 -9.84 -31.54
CA GLY A 158 25.05 -8.51 -31.60
C GLY A 158 24.59 -7.60 -32.74
N LYS A 159 23.77 -8.09 -33.69
CA LYS A 159 23.14 -7.27 -34.74
C LYS A 159 21.93 -6.54 -34.19
N ARG A 160 21.79 -5.25 -34.49
CA ARG A 160 20.77 -4.37 -33.88
C ARG A 160 19.73 -3.86 -34.86
N THR A 161 20.04 -3.79 -36.16
CA THR A 161 19.06 -3.37 -37.17
C THR A 161 18.21 -4.56 -37.61
N GLU A 162 16.94 -4.30 -37.97
CA GLU A 162 16.01 -5.37 -38.36
C GLU A 162 16.53 -6.21 -39.52
N GLY A 163 17.04 -5.56 -40.58
CA GLY A 163 17.61 -6.24 -41.74
C GLY A 163 18.81 -7.14 -41.39
N GLU A 164 19.73 -6.66 -40.55
CA GLU A 164 20.87 -7.48 -40.11
C GLU A 164 20.45 -8.64 -39.20
N MET A 165 19.47 -8.42 -38.31
CA MET A 165 18.93 -9.45 -37.44
C MET A 165 18.27 -10.56 -38.24
N VAL A 166 17.41 -10.22 -39.21
CA VAL A 166 16.75 -11.20 -40.10
C VAL A 166 17.78 -11.99 -40.89
N ALA A 167 18.74 -11.30 -41.53
CA ALA A 167 19.77 -11.96 -42.32
C ALA A 167 20.64 -12.91 -41.48
N GLU A 168 20.88 -12.59 -40.20
CA GLU A 168 21.61 -13.48 -39.30
C GLU A 168 20.81 -14.74 -38.93
N ILE A 169 19.51 -14.60 -38.70
CA ILE A 169 18.62 -15.74 -38.44
C ILE A 169 18.57 -16.66 -39.66
N GLU A 170 18.48 -16.11 -40.87
CA GLU A 170 18.48 -16.88 -42.11
C GLU A 170 19.81 -17.62 -42.32
N ARG A 171 20.95 -16.95 -42.11
CA ARG A 171 22.27 -17.60 -42.16
C ARG A 171 22.39 -18.76 -41.18
N ALA A 172 21.89 -18.60 -39.95
CA ALA A 172 21.89 -19.67 -38.96
C ALA A 172 21.01 -20.84 -39.41
N ARG A 173 19.79 -20.54 -39.90
CA ARG A 173 18.83 -21.53 -40.41
C ARG A 173 19.41 -22.35 -41.57
N GLU A 174 20.04 -21.71 -42.54
CA GLU A 174 20.66 -22.35 -43.70
C GLU A 174 21.80 -23.30 -43.31
N LYS A 175 22.55 -22.94 -42.27
CA LYS A 175 23.61 -23.78 -41.70
C LYS A 175 23.09 -24.88 -40.77
N GLY A 176 21.78 -24.94 -40.53
CA GLY A 176 21.18 -25.85 -39.55
C GLY A 176 21.58 -25.53 -38.10
N ASP A 177 21.98 -24.30 -37.82
CA ASP A 177 22.40 -23.80 -36.50
C ASP A 177 21.34 -22.86 -35.91
N SER A 178 21.60 -22.27 -34.74
CA SER A 178 20.72 -21.27 -34.14
C SER A 178 21.48 -20.11 -33.51
N VAL A 179 20.77 -18.99 -33.34
CA VAL A 179 21.29 -17.77 -32.72
C VAL A 179 20.43 -17.32 -31.55
N GLY A 180 21.09 -16.72 -30.58
CA GLY A 180 20.48 -16.06 -29.43
C GLY A 180 20.44 -14.54 -29.61
N GLY A 181 20.03 -13.84 -28.57
CA GLY A 181 19.89 -12.40 -28.62
C GLY A 181 19.53 -11.78 -27.29
N VAL A 182 19.29 -10.47 -27.33
CA VAL A 182 18.89 -9.67 -26.17
C VAL A 182 17.46 -9.15 -26.38
N VAL A 183 16.61 -9.39 -25.40
CA VAL A 183 15.26 -8.82 -25.33
C VAL A 183 15.28 -7.63 -24.38
N LEU A 184 14.76 -6.49 -24.82
CA LEU A 184 14.51 -5.32 -23.98
C LEU A 184 13.04 -5.34 -23.56
N CYS A 185 12.76 -5.21 -22.27
CA CYS A 185 11.41 -5.09 -21.74
C CYS A 185 11.24 -3.78 -20.97
N THR A 186 10.06 -3.17 -21.09
CA THR A 186 9.70 -1.94 -20.41
C THR A 186 8.36 -2.11 -19.70
N VAL A 187 8.29 -1.70 -18.43
CA VAL A 187 7.05 -1.57 -17.65
C VAL A 187 6.80 -0.10 -17.40
N LYS A 188 5.63 0.42 -17.80
CA LYS A 188 5.25 1.82 -17.63
C LYS A 188 4.07 1.98 -16.68
N GLY A 189 3.96 3.16 -16.07
CA GLY A 189 2.78 3.57 -15.29
C GLY A 189 2.71 3.02 -13.87
N LEU A 190 3.80 2.45 -13.36
CA LEU A 190 3.89 1.99 -11.97
C LEU A 190 4.11 3.20 -11.04
N PRO A 191 3.32 3.37 -9.95
CA PRO A 191 3.50 4.48 -9.02
C PRO A 191 4.76 4.30 -8.14
N PRO A 192 5.44 5.38 -7.73
CA PRO A 192 6.63 5.31 -6.89
C PRO A 192 6.35 4.62 -5.54
N GLY A 193 7.35 3.92 -5.01
CA GLY A 193 7.32 3.27 -3.71
C GLY A 193 6.82 1.82 -3.69
N ILE A 194 6.23 1.32 -4.79
CA ILE A 194 5.87 -0.10 -4.93
C ILE A 194 7.13 -0.98 -4.93
N GLY A 195 7.05 -2.11 -4.24
CA GLY A 195 8.18 -3.02 -4.01
C GLY A 195 8.49 -3.19 -2.52
N GLY A 196 9.62 -3.82 -2.23
CA GLY A 196 10.09 -4.15 -0.88
C GLY A 196 11.60 -4.05 -0.77
N ALA A 197 12.16 -4.44 0.37
CA ALA A 197 13.60 -4.54 0.55
C ALA A 197 14.06 -5.99 0.32
N LEU A 198 15.32 -6.17 -0.08
CA LEU A 198 15.97 -7.49 -0.19
C LEU A 198 15.15 -8.48 -1.05
N GLY A 199 14.71 -9.61 -0.48
CA GLY A 199 13.95 -10.65 -1.16
C GLY A 199 12.58 -10.19 -1.67
N ASP A 200 12.00 -9.15 -1.04
CA ASP A 200 10.71 -8.57 -1.42
C ASP A 200 10.84 -7.46 -2.48
N GLY A 201 12.06 -7.18 -2.94
CA GLY A 201 12.33 -6.18 -3.97
C GLY A 201 11.76 -6.55 -5.34
N LEU A 202 11.43 -5.53 -6.14
CA LEU A 202 10.94 -5.70 -7.51
C LEU A 202 11.97 -6.41 -8.40
N GLU A 203 13.27 -6.13 -8.27
CA GLU A 203 14.32 -6.82 -9.00
C GLU A 203 14.32 -8.33 -8.68
N SER A 204 14.15 -8.69 -7.39
CA SER A 204 14.09 -10.08 -6.93
C SER A 204 12.88 -10.82 -7.51
N ALA A 205 11.69 -10.20 -7.44
CA ALA A 205 10.45 -10.77 -7.98
C ALA A 205 10.52 -10.94 -9.51
N LEU A 206 11.00 -9.92 -10.22
CA LEU A 206 11.19 -9.96 -11.67
C LEU A 206 12.23 -11.01 -12.05
N ALA A 207 13.42 -11.00 -11.44
CA ALA A 207 14.49 -11.95 -11.76
C ALA A 207 14.01 -13.39 -11.59
N SER A 208 13.38 -13.72 -10.46
CA SER A 208 12.83 -15.07 -10.20
C SER A 208 11.84 -15.52 -11.30
N SER A 209 10.89 -14.66 -11.66
CA SER A 209 9.93 -14.94 -12.72
C SER A 209 10.59 -15.06 -14.11
N LEU A 210 11.54 -14.18 -14.43
CA LEU A 210 12.21 -14.15 -15.74
C LEU A 210 13.17 -15.33 -15.95
N PHE A 211 13.85 -15.80 -14.89
CA PHE A 211 14.67 -17.01 -14.94
C PHE A 211 13.85 -18.30 -15.06
N SER A 212 12.53 -18.23 -14.91
CA SER A 212 11.61 -19.33 -15.23
C SER A 212 11.50 -19.60 -16.74
N ILE A 213 12.03 -18.71 -17.57
CA ILE A 213 12.08 -18.88 -19.03
C ILE A 213 13.33 -19.71 -19.38
N PRO A 214 13.21 -20.95 -19.91
CA PRO A 214 14.35 -21.88 -19.99
C PRO A 214 15.57 -21.40 -20.80
N ALA A 215 15.37 -20.50 -21.76
CA ALA A 215 16.43 -19.97 -22.61
C ALA A 215 17.13 -18.73 -22.03
N VAL A 216 16.62 -18.13 -20.95
CA VAL A 216 17.21 -16.95 -20.31
C VAL A 216 18.43 -17.38 -19.48
N LYS A 217 19.53 -16.64 -19.62
CA LYS A 217 20.78 -16.87 -18.89
C LYS A 217 21.35 -15.63 -18.20
N GLY A 218 20.76 -14.47 -18.42
CA GLY A 218 21.10 -13.25 -17.72
C GLY A 218 19.93 -12.27 -17.75
N VAL A 219 19.82 -11.48 -16.69
CA VAL A 219 18.91 -10.35 -16.56
C VAL A 219 19.73 -9.14 -16.14
N GLU A 220 19.51 -8.01 -16.79
CA GLU A 220 20.14 -6.72 -16.47
C GLU A 220 19.04 -5.70 -16.23
N PHE A 221 19.05 -5.02 -15.09
CA PHE A 221 18.17 -3.88 -14.83
C PHE A 221 18.89 -2.58 -15.18
N GLY A 222 18.20 -1.68 -15.89
CA GLY A 222 18.79 -0.42 -16.33
C GLY A 222 20.03 -0.64 -17.20
N GLU A 223 21.15 -0.02 -16.82
CA GLU A 223 22.45 -0.10 -17.47
C GLU A 223 23.51 -0.75 -16.56
N ALA A 224 23.10 -1.70 -15.71
CA ALA A 224 23.94 -2.23 -14.63
C ALA A 224 25.32 -2.77 -15.08
N PHE A 225 25.46 -3.37 -16.26
CA PHE A 225 26.77 -3.81 -16.73
C PHE A 225 27.64 -2.64 -17.18
N ALA A 226 27.06 -1.62 -17.82
CA ALA A 226 27.79 -0.40 -18.14
C ALA A 226 28.21 0.35 -16.87
N ASP A 227 27.32 0.44 -15.88
CA ASP A 227 27.60 1.07 -14.58
C ASP A 227 28.76 0.37 -13.86
N SER A 228 28.73 -0.97 -13.79
CA SER A 228 29.77 -1.75 -13.10
C SER A 228 31.13 -1.77 -13.80
N GLN A 229 31.15 -1.61 -15.13
CA GLN A 229 32.38 -1.71 -15.92
C GLN A 229 33.04 -0.37 -16.23
N THR A 230 32.24 0.70 -16.37
CA THR A 230 32.72 1.93 -17.02
C THR A 230 32.44 3.22 -16.26
N ARG A 231 31.63 3.20 -15.19
CA ARG A 231 31.18 4.42 -14.50
C ARG A 231 31.56 4.46 -13.03
N ARG A 232 31.76 5.68 -12.53
CA ARG A 232 31.80 5.98 -11.09
C ARG A 232 30.39 6.21 -10.57
N GLY A 233 30.21 6.12 -9.25
CA GLY A 233 28.89 6.31 -8.63
C GLY A 233 28.19 7.62 -9.03
N SER A 234 28.93 8.74 -9.12
CA SER A 234 28.36 10.03 -9.57
C SER A 234 27.83 10.04 -11.01
N GLU A 235 28.32 9.12 -11.86
CA GLU A 235 27.91 8.98 -13.26
C GLU A 235 26.79 7.95 -13.42
N ALA A 236 26.76 6.93 -12.57
CA ALA A 236 25.70 5.91 -12.52
C ALA A 236 24.42 6.39 -11.81
N ASN A 237 24.54 7.33 -10.87
CA ASN A 237 23.40 7.85 -10.12
C ASN A 237 22.41 8.60 -11.03
N ASP A 238 21.12 8.31 -10.84
CA ASP A 238 20.03 9.04 -11.47
C ASP A 238 19.64 10.23 -10.58
N ALA A 239 20.05 11.44 -10.96
CA ALA A 239 19.78 12.64 -10.17
C ALA A 239 18.27 12.99 -10.17
N PHE A 240 17.74 13.31 -9.00
CA PHE A 240 16.34 13.73 -8.81
C PHE A 240 16.13 15.21 -9.17
N SER A 241 14.99 15.52 -9.77
CA SER A 241 14.51 16.88 -10.02
C SER A 241 13.00 16.96 -9.85
N VAL A 242 12.43 18.17 -9.86
CA VAL A 242 11.01 18.43 -9.68
C VAL A 242 10.48 19.21 -10.88
N LYS A 243 9.38 18.73 -11.47
CA LYS A 243 8.63 19.43 -12.52
C LYS A 243 7.15 19.38 -12.21
N ASP A 244 6.49 20.52 -12.17
CA ASP A 244 5.05 20.65 -11.88
C ASP A 244 4.62 19.93 -10.58
N GLY A 245 5.47 20.05 -9.54
CA GLY A 245 5.29 19.41 -8.23
C GLY A 245 5.56 17.89 -8.22
N THR A 246 5.91 17.29 -9.35
CA THR A 246 6.23 15.85 -9.46
C THR A 246 7.76 15.66 -9.53
N VAL A 247 8.30 14.88 -8.59
CA VAL A 247 9.65 14.34 -8.57
C VAL A 247 9.84 13.34 -9.72
N PHE A 248 10.97 13.45 -10.43
CA PHE A 248 11.41 12.52 -11.46
C PHE A 248 12.93 12.38 -11.45
N THR A 249 13.47 11.37 -12.13
CA THR A 249 14.90 11.23 -12.36
C THR A 249 15.30 11.83 -13.71
N THR A 250 16.39 12.60 -13.74
CA THR A 250 16.90 13.26 -14.96
C THR A 250 17.43 12.27 -16.01
N THR A 251 17.87 11.10 -15.54
CA THR A 251 18.21 9.92 -16.34
C THR A 251 17.46 8.70 -15.81
N ASN A 252 17.55 7.56 -16.49
CA ASN A 252 16.94 6.30 -16.04
C ASN A 252 17.94 5.13 -16.15
N ARG A 253 19.19 5.37 -15.73
CA ARG A 253 20.28 4.38 -15.78
C ARG A 253 20.03 3.22 -14.82
N GLN A 254 19.36 3.48 -13.70
CA GLN A 254 18.92 2.45 -12.75
C GLN A 254 17.68 1.69 -13.23
N GLY A 255 17.11 2.05 -14.39
CA GLY A 255 16.01 1.30 -15.00
C GLY A 255 14.72 1.32 -14.16
N GLY A 256 14.42 2.45 -13.51
CA GLY A 256 13.17 2.71 -12.81
C GLY A 256 13.01 2.02 -11.45
N ILE A 257 14.00 1.25 -11.00
CA ILE A 257 14.01 0.57 -9.71
C ILE A 257 15.28 0.95 -8.93
N MET A 258 15.13 1.29 -7.65
CA MET A 258 16.24 1.57 -6.74
C MET A 258 15.97 0.91 -5.40
N GLY A 259 16.89 0.04 -4.97
CA GLY A 259 16.81 -0.64 -3.67
C GLY A 259 15.54 -1.48 -3.50
N GLY A 260 15.07 -2.16 -4.56
CA GLY A 260 13.86 -2.98 -4.47
C GLY A 260 12.55 -2.26 -4.80
N ARG A 261 12.57 -0.93 -4.97
CA ARG A 261 11.37 -0.09 -5.11
C ARG A 261 11.39 0.75 -6.38
N THR A 262 10.22 0.92 -7.00
CA THR A 262 10.11 1.82 -8.15
C THR A 262 10.21 3.28 -7.74
N ASN A 263 10.86 4.09 -8.57
CA ASN A 263 10.93 5.55 -8.43
C ASN A 263 9.85 6.29 -9.24
N GLY A 264 8.97 5.56 -9.92
CA GLY A 264 7.91 6.11 -10.79
C GLY A 264 8.33 6.35 -12.25
N SER A 265 9.61 6.18 -12.60
CA SER A 265 10.08 6.13 -13.99
C SER A 265 9.77 4.78 -14.62
N ASP A 266 9.85 4.69 -15.95
CA ASP A 266 9.70 3.43 -16.67
C ASP A 266 10.70 2.39 -16.15
N ILE A 267 10.22 1.20 -15.78
CA ILE A 267 11.11 0.10 -15.42
C ILE A 267 11.68 -0.49 -16.71
N VAL A 268 13.00 -0.62 -16.79
CA VAL A 268 13.69 -1.11 -17.99
C VAL A 268 14.65 -2.23 -17.61
N PHE A 269 14.54 -3.36 -18.30
CA PHE A 269 15.46 -4.47 -18.12
C PHE A 269 15.68 -5.25 -19.42
N ARG A 270 16.83 -5.92 -19.50
CA ARG A 270 17.25 -6.76 -20.61
C ARG A 270 17.37 -8.21 -20.19
N LEU A 271 17.09 -9.11 -21.13
CA LEU A 271 17.32 -10.54 -20.95
C LEU A 271 18.26 -11.08 -22.02
N ALA A 272 19.29 -11.79 -21.59
CA ALA A 272 20.14 -12.58 -22.46
C ALA A 272 19.48 -13.93 -22.75
N VAL A 273 19.00 -14.10 -23.97
CA VAL A 273 18.38 -15.34 -24.46
C VAL A 273 19.39 -16.11 -25.28
N ARG A 274 19.76 -17.30 -24.80
CA ARG A 274 20.78 -18.12 -25.46
C ARG A 274 20.25 -18.78 -26.76
N PRO A 275 21.12 -19.17 -27.70
CA PRO A 275 20.76 -20.01 -28.85
C PRO A 275 20.11 -21.34 -28.42
N THR A 276 19.24 -21.90 -29.25
CA THR A 276 18.60 -23.17 -28.92
C THR A 276 19.58 -24.33 -29.11
N PRO A 277 19.65 -25.32 -28.19
CA PRO A 277 20.59 -26.42 -28.31
C PRO A 277 20.12 -27.51 -29.30
N THR A 278 18.93 -27.35 -29.90
CA THR A 278 18.42 -28.28 -30.91
C THR A 278 18.86 -27.78 -32.28
N VAL A 279 20.04 -28.21 -32.73
CA VAL A 279 20.66 -27.83 -34.01
C VAL A 279 20.97 -29.08 -34.84
N PHE A 280 21.01 -28.92 -36.17
CA PHE A 280 21.33 -29.98 -37.13
C PHE A 280 22.82 -30.13 -37.40
N VAL A 281 23.63 -29.18 -36.93
CA VAL A 281 25.10 -29.29 -36.91
C VAL A 281 25.48 -30.47 -36.01
N GLU A 282 26.41 -31.32 -36.46
CA GLU A 282 26.95 -32.42 -35.65
C GLU A 282 27.64 -31.89 -34.40
N GLN A 283 27.34 -32.49 -33.25
CA GLN A 283 27.95 -32.13 -31.98
C GLN A 283 28.54 -33.35 -31.28
N HIS A 284 29.58 -33.11 -30.48
CA HIS A 284 30.14 -34.11 -29.58
C HIS A 284 29.34 -34.18 -28.27
N SER A 285 29.05 -35.38 -27.81
CA SER A 285 28.36 -35.68 -26.56
C SER A 285 28.84 -37.03 -25.99
N VAL A 286 28.09 -37.61 -25.07
CA VAL A 286 28.33 -38.92 -24.46
C VAL A 286 27.07 -39.76 -24.55
N ASP A 287 27.20 -41.04 -24.83
CA ASP A 287 26.09 -41.98 -24.65
C ASP A 287 26.06 -42.43 -23.18
N LEU A 288 25.01 -42.06 -22.46
CA LEU A 288 24.87 -42.30 -21.03
C LEU A 288 24.60 -43.77 -20.67
N SER A 289 24.27 -44.62 -21.65
CA SER A 289 24.10 -46.06 -21.42
C SER A 289 25.42 -46.81 -21.50
N SER A 290 26.25 -46.45 -22.48
CA SER A 290 27.56 -47.09 -22.71
C SER A 290 28.71 -46.34 -22.04
N MET A 291 28.48 -45.13 -21.54
CA MET A 291 29.47 -44.21 -20.97
C MET A 291 30.65 -43.93 -21.90
N ARG A 292 30.38 -43.80 -23.20
CA ARG A 292 31.39 -43.54 -24.25
C ARG A 292 31.09 -42.26 -25.02
N PRO A 293 32.12 -41.58 -25.57
CA PRO A 293 31.92 -40.45 -26.47
C PRO A 293 31.00 -40.83 -27.64
N ALA A 294 30.04 -39.96 -27.95
CA ALA A 294 29.07 -40.15 -29.02
C ALA A 294 28.92 -38.87 -29.84
N LYS A 295 28.56 -39.03 -31.12
CA LYS A 295 28.16 -37.92 -31.99
C LYS A 295 26.64 -37.76 -31.95
N LEU A 296 26.17 -36.53 -31.90
CA LEU A 296 24.76 -36.19 -31.91
C LEU A 296 24.45 -35.32 -33.12
N VAL A 297 23.50 -35.77 -33.94
CA VAL A 297 22.92 -34.98 -35.04
C VAL A 297 21.41 -34.99 -34.85
N MET A 298 20.82 -33.83 -34.56
CA MET A 298 19.36 -33.75 -34.45
C MET A 298 18.72 -33.84 -35.83
N LYS A 299 17.55 -34.47 -35.89
CA LYS A 299 16.65 -34.46 -37.05
C LYS A 299 15.29 -33.88 -36.63
N GLY A 300 14.49 -33.44 -37.60
CA GLY A 300 13.13 -32.96 -37.35
C GLY A 300 13.02 -31.43 -37.29
N ARG A 301 12.43 -30.88 -36.24
CA ARG A 301 12.12 -29.44 -36.14
C ARG A 301 13.23 -28.70 -35.39
N HIS A 302 13.84 -27.69 -36.01
CA HIS A 302 14.74 -26.74 -35.34
C HIS A 302 14.12 -25.34 -35.30
N ASP A 303 14.59 -24.54 -34.35
CA ASP A 303 14.24 -23.15 -34.23
C ASP A 303 15.51 -22.31 -34.35
N PRO A 304 15.72 -21.61 -35.50
CA PRO A 304 16.96 -20.87 -35.74
C PRO A 304 17.11 -19.68 -34.77
N CYS A 305 16.01 -19.19 -34.19
CA CYS A 305 16.03 -18.10 -33.22
C CYS A 305 14.77 -18.08 -32.35
N VAL A 306 14.90 -18.49 -31.09
CA VAL A 306 13.78 -18.50 -30.13
C VAL A 306 13.40 -17.12 -29.60
N VAL A 307 14.28 -16.12 -29.76
CA VAL A 307 14.14 -14.77 -29.20
C VAL A 307 12.81 -14.12 -29.60
N ARG A 308 12.37 -14.32 -30.84
CA ARG A 308 11.10 -13.78 -31.34
C ARG A 308 9.89 -14.32 -30.59
N ARG A 309 9.89 -15.62 -30.26
CA ARG A 309 8.84 -16.24 -29.44
C ARG A 309 9.00 -15.96 -27.95
N ALA A 310 10.19 -15.53 -27.51
CA ALA A 310 10.43 -15.16 -26.13
C ALA A 310 9.75 -13.84 -25.75
N LEU A 311 9.48 -12.94 -26.68
CA LEU A 311 8.83 -11.63 -26.40
C LEU A 311 7.53 -11.75 -25.57
N PRO A 312 6.48 -12.49 -26.01
CA PRO A 312 5.27 -12.65 -25.21
C PRO A 312 5.52 -13.44 -23.91
N VAL A 313 6.55 -14.28 -23.86
CA VAL A 313 6.89 -15.01 -22.62
C VAL A 313 7.50 -14.05 -21.58
N VAL A 314 8.38 -13.13 -22.02
CA VAL A 314 8.97 -12.09 -21.18
C VAL A 314 7.89 -11.14 -20.66
N GLU A 315 6.99 -10.68 -21.54
CA GLU A 315 5.86 -9.84 -21.14
C GLU A 315 4.98 -10.55 -20.09
N ALA A 316 4.69 -11.84 -20.29
CA ALA A 316 3.90 -12.63 -19.36
C ALA A 316 4.59 -12.84 -18.00
N ALA A 317 5.87 -13.17 -17.99
CA ALA A 317 6.65 -13.37 -16.76
C ALA A 317 6.79 -12.07 -15.97
N ALA A 318 7.05 -10.95 -16.65
CA ALA A 318 7.09 -9.63 -16.04
C ALA A 318 5.71 -9.23 -15.48
N ALA A 319 4.64 -9.46 -16.24
CA ALA A 319 3.28 -9.18 -15.79
C ALA A 319 2.89 -9.98 -14.56
N PHE A 320 3.27 -11.26 -14.50
CA PHE A 320 3.04 -12.10 -13.32
C PHE A 320 3.73 -11.51 -12.08
N ALA A 321 5.02 -11.18 -12.18
CA ALA A 321 5.78 -10.62 -11.05
C ALA A 321 5.24 -9.25 -10.58
N ILE A 322 4.92 -8.35 -11.51
CA ILE A 322 4.36 -7.03 -11.17
C ILE A 322 2.95 -7.15 -10.59
N ALA A 323 2.13 -8.06 -11.11
CA ALA A 323 0.80 -8.32 -10.56
C ALA A 323 0.88 -8.92 -9.15
N ASP A 324 1.81 -9.85 -8.91
CA ASP A 324 2.07 -10.46 -7.60
C ASP A 324 2.32 -9.37 -6.54
N VAL A 325 3.28 -8.49 -6.80
CA VAL A 325 3.65 -7.39 -5.89
C VAL A 325 2.50 -6.40 -5.68
N LEU A 326 1.79 -5.99 -6.74
CA LEU A 326 0.68 -5.04 -6.62
C LEU A 326 -0.52 -5.62 -5.85
N ILE A 327 -0.83 -6.90 -6.05
CA ILE A 327 -1.94 -7.56 -5.35
C ILE A 327 -1.56 -7.74 -3.88
N ALA A 328 -0.35 -8.20 -3.58
CA ALA A 328 0.14 -8.32 -2.21
C ALA A 328 0.05 -6.97 -1.46
N SER A 329 0.54 -5.90 -2.08
CA SER A 329 0.46 -4.54 -1.52
C SER A 329 -0.98 -4.09 -1.26
N SER A 330 -1.89 -4.37 -2.20
CA SER A 330 -3.31 -3.98 -2.08
C SER A 330 -4.08 -4.82 -1.05
N ALA A 331 -3.68 -6.07 -0.83
CA ALA A 331 -4.29 -6.96 0.14
C ALA A 331 -3.85 -6.62 1.58
N ALA A 332 -2.59 -6.21 1.75
CA ALA A 332 -2.04 -5.85 3.05
C ALA A 332 -2.52 -4.47 3.54
N HIS A 333 -2.67 -3.50 2.63
CA HIS A 333 -2.91 -2.11 3.00
C HIS A 333 -4.15 -1.54 2.29
N PRO A 334 -5.15 -1.03 3.03
CA PRO A 334 -6.23 -0.26 2.44
C PRO A 334 -5.68 0.95 1.70
N ARG A 335 -6.32 1.36 0.61
CA ARG A 335 -5.94 2.58 -0.11
C ARG A 335 -6.31 3.84 0.69
N ILE A 336 -5.64 4.94 0.43
CA ILE A 336 -6.00 6.27 0.93
C ILE A 336 -6.74 7.02 -0.18
N CYS A 337 -8.01 7.35 0.07
CA CYS A 337 -8.85 8.13 -0.83
C CYS A 337 -8.93 9.59 -0.36
N LEU A 338 -8.33 10.51 -1.10
CA LEU A 338 -8.42 11.94 -0.81
C LEU A 338 -9.74 12.53 -1.35
N THR A 339 -10.60 13.00 -0.44
CA THR A 339 -11.81 13.74 -0.82
C THR A 339 -11.45 15.17 -1.19
N LEU A 340 -11.68 15.51 -2.46
CA LEU A 340 -11.44 16.84 -3.04
C LEU A 340 -12.67 17.72 -2.83
N THR A 341 -12.45 18.91 -2.29
CA THR A 341 -13.50 19.85 -1.86
C THR A 341 -13.41 21.20 -2.57
N GLY A 342 -12.52 21.34 -3.55
CA GLY A 342 -12.38 22.56 -4.34
C GLY A 342 -13.67 22.92 -5.10
N ARG A 343 -13.89 24.22 -5.29
CA ARG A 343 -15.06 24.73 -6.05
C ARG A 343 -14.87 24.64 -7.56
N THR A 344 -13.63 24.40 -8.01
CA THR A 344 -13.24 24.24 -9.42
C THR A 344 -12.39 23.00 -9.63
N LEU A 345 -12.36 22.46 -10.85
CA LEU A 345 -11.52 21.31 -11.20
C LEU A 345 -10.03 21.62 -11.05
N LYS A 346 -9.62 22.88 -11.30
CA LYS A 346 -8.24 23.33 -11.09
C LYS A 346 -7.86 23.31 -9.62
N GLU A 347 -8.75 23.75 -8.74
CA GLU A 347 -8.54 23.69 -7.29
C GLU A 347 -8.48 22.24 -6.79
N CYS A 348 -9.39 21.37 -7.25
CA CYS A 348 -9.33 19.94 -6.97
C CYS A 348 -8.00 19.30 -7.42
N LEU A 349 -7.48 19.69 -8.58
CA LEU A 349 -6.18 19.20 -9.06
C LEU A 349 -5.01 19.69 -8.20
N ARG A 350 -5.06 20.95 -7.73
CA ARG A 350 -4.08 21.50 -6.78
C ARG A 350 -4.08 20.73 -5.47
N GLN A 351 -5.26 20.50 -4.89
CA GLN A 351 -5.44 19.72 -3.66
C GLN A 351 -4.86 18.30 -3.79
N PHE A 352 -5.06 17.64 -4.94
CA PHE A 352 -4.42 16.35 -5.23
C PHE A 352 -2.89 16.48 -5.29
N LYS A 353 -2.36 17.47 -6.02
CA LYS A 353 -0.91 17.67 -6.19
C LYS A 353 -0.17 17.85 -4.86
N GLU A 354 -0.78 18.52 -3.89
CA GLU A 354 -0.21 18.72 -2.55
C GLU A 354 -0.05 17.42 -1.75
N GLN A 355 -0.82 16.37 -2.09
CA GLN A 355 -0.88 15.11 -1.34
C GLN A 355 -0.63 13.86 -2.23
N GLN A 356 -0.16 14.04 -3.47
CA GLN A 356 -0.14 13.00 -4.51
C GLN A 356 0.69 11.75 -4.16
N TYR A 357 1.73 11.89 -3.34
CA TYR A 357 2.59 10.76 -2.93
C TYR A 357 2.01 9.92 -1.79
N PHE A 358 1.03 10.48 -1.09
CA PHE A 358 0.36 9.84 0.05
C PHE A 358 -1.07 9.40 -0.29
N SER A 359 -1.58 9.76 -1.48
CA SER A 359 -2.92 9.45 -1.94
C SER A 359 -2.91 8.37 -3.01
N ASP A 360 -3.66 7.30 -2.81
CA ASP A 360 -3.74 6.19 -3.78
C ASP A 360 -4.92 6.37 -4.75
N MET A 361 -5.91 7.18 -4.37
CA MET A 361 -7.08 7.52 -5.17
C MET A 361 -7.70 8.85 -4.70
N VAL A 362 -8.63 9.39 -5.48
CA VAL A 362 -9.33 10.64 -5.15
C VAL A 362 -10.85 10.50 -5.28
N GLU A 363 -11.59 11.28 -4.50
CA GLU A 363 -13.04 11.47 -4.65
C GLU A 363 -13.32 12.92 -5.06
N VAL A 364 -14.00 13.10 -6.19
CA VAL A 364 -14.46 14.41 -6.67
C VAL A 364 -15.89 14.62 -6.23
N ARG A 365 -16.12 15.63 -5.39
CA ARG A 365 -17.44 16.04 -4.92
C ARG A 365 -18.08 17.02 -5.88
N ALA A 366 -18.83 16.50 -6.85
CA ALA A 366 -19.55 17.29 -7.84
C ALA A 366 -20.57 18.26 -7.21
N ASP A 367 -21.14 17.92 -6.04
CA ASP A 367 -22.00 18.83 -5.29
C ASP A 367 -21.29 20.08 -4.76
N LEU A 368 -19.97 20.02 -4.55
CA LEU A 368 -19.16 21.14 -4.06
C LEU A 368 -18.60 22.02 -5.19
N LEU A 369 -18.61 21.51 -6.43
CA LEU A 369 -18.24 22.28 -7.61
C LEU A 369 -19.29 23.36 -7.89
N ASN A 370 -18.82 24.51 -8.37
CA ASN A 370 -19.70 25.49 -8.99
C ASN A 370 -20.37 24.88 -10.24
N GLU A 371 -21.49 25.49 -10.67
CA GLU A 371 -22.35 24.92 -11.71
C GLU A 371 -21.61 24.69 -13.04
N THR A 372 -20.83 25.66 -13.51
CA THR A 372 -20.06 25.56 -14.76
C THR A 372 -19.00 24.47 -14.72
N GLU A 373 -18.29 24.32 -13.60
CA GLU A 373 -17.26 23.29 -13.43
C GLU A 373 -17.88 21.91 -13.28
N ARG A 374 -19.06 21.82 -12.64
CA ARG A 374 -19.82 20.57 -12.52
C ARG A 374 -20.17 20.00 -13.89
N GLU A 375 -20.58 20.82 -14.85
CA GLU A 375 -20.87 20.35 -16.21
C GLU A 375 -19.64 19.78 -16.94
N ARG A 376 -18.43 20.19 -16.54
CA ARG A 376 -17.15 19.81 -17.16
C ARG A 376 -16.43 18.71 -16.39
N VAL A 377 -17.02 18.18 -15.32
CA VAL A 377 -16.36 17.23 -14.41
C VAL A 377 -15.86 15.95 -15.09
N SER A 378 -16.45 15.54 -16.23
CA SER A 378 -15.97 14.42 -17.07
C SER A 378 -14.54 14.63 -17.61
N ALA A 379 -14.02 15.86 -17.60
CA ALA A 379 -12.65 16.16 -17.97
C ALA A 379 -11.63 15.79 -16.86
N PHE A 380 -12.06 15.67 -15.60
CA PHE A 380 -11.15 15.54 -14.46
C PHE A 380 -10.27 14.28 -14.50
N PRO A 381 -10.76 13.07 -14.86
CA PRO A 381 -9.88 11.90 -14.99
C PRO A 381 -8.75 12.10 -16.01
N ARG A 382 -9.00 12.84 -17.10
CA ARG A 382 -7.97 13.22 -18.07
C ARG A 382 -6.98 14.25 -17.50
N MET A 383 -7.45 15.16 -16.64
CA MET A 383 -6.56 16.10 -15.93
C MET A 383 -5.61 15.36 -14.98
N LEU A 384 -6.11 14.37 -14.22
CA LEU A 384 -5.27 13.51 -13.38
C LEU A 384 -4.23 12.73 -14.20
N ALA A 385 -4.64 12.13 -15.32
CA ALA A 385 -3.74 11.37 -16.20
C ALA A 385 -2.64 12.23 -16.86
N LYS A 386 -2.83 13.55 -16.95
CA LYS A 386 -1.79 14.50 -17.39
C LYS A 386 -0.91 14.99 -16.24
N ALA A 387 -1.41 14.92 -15.01
CA ALA A 387 -0.74 15.45 -13.84
C ALA A 387 0.36 14.52 -13.30
N VAL A 388 0.18 13.20 -13.43
CA VAL A 388 1.14 12.18 -12.99
C VAL A 388 1.26 11.04 -14.02
N PRO A 389 2.43 10.37 -14.12
CA PRO A 389 2.66 9.33 -15.12
C PRO A 389 2.01 7.97 -14.79
N TRP A 390 1.50 7.78 -13.57
CA TRP A 390 0.74 6.60 -13.16
C TRP A 390 -0.77 6.88 -13.11
N LYS A 391 -1.59 5.83 -13.18
CA LYS A 391 -3.05 5.99 -13.09
C LYS A 391 -3.48 6.24 -11.64
N VAL A 392 -4.28 7.28 -11.44
CA VAL A 392 -4.95 7.57 -10.16
C VAL A 392 -6.44 7.30 -10.31
N PRO A 393 -7.00 6.28 -9.64
CA PRO A 393 -8.43 6.04 -9.64
C PRO A 393 -9.19 7.24 -9.07
N ALA A 394 -10.28 7.62 -9.73
CA ALA A 394 -11.16 8.71 -9.28
C ALA A 394 -12.58 8.18 -9.03
N VAL A 395 -13.16 8.60 -7.91
CA VAL A 395 -14.57 8.44 -7.55
C VAL A 395 -15.32 9.71 -7.93
N LEU A 396 -16.43 9.59 -8.66
CA LEU A 396 -17.38 10.68 -8.85
C LEU A 396 -18.51 10.57 -7.82
N THR A 397 -18.75 11.63 -7.08
CA THR A 397 -19.82 11.70 -6.08
C THR A 397 -20.61 12.98 -6.28
N PHE A 398 -21.93 12.87 -6.35
CA PHE A 398 -22.83 14.03 -6.39
C PHE A 398 -23.87 13.88 -5.27
N ARG A 399 -23.57 14.41 -4.08
CA ARG A 399 -24.28 14.08 -2.83
C ARG A 399 -25.40 15.09 -2.51
N LYS A 400 -26.56 14.61 -2.02
CA LYS A 400 -27.64 15.45 -1.45
C LYS A 400 -27.33 15.96 -0.05
N THR A 401 -27.92 17.08 0.35
CA THR A 401 -27.79 17.66 1.71
C THR A 401 -28.18 16.68 2.83
N CYS A 402 -29.26 15.91 2.65
CA CYS A 402 -29.68 14.88 3.62
C CYS A 402 -28.62 13.78 3.85
N ASP A 403 -27.73 13.59 2.88
CA ASP A 403 -26.66 12.58 2.90
C ASP A 403 -25.26 13.21 3.11
N GLY A 404 -25.19 14.44 3.63
CA GLY A 404 -23.93 15.14 3.89
C GLY A 404 -23.30 15.84 2.67
N GLY A 405 -24.13 16.11 1.67
CA GLY A 405 -23.82 16.86 0.46
C GLY A 405 -24.10 18.34 0.55
N ALA A 406 -23.81 19.06 -0.54
CA ALA A 406 -24.22 20.45 -0.73
C ALA A 406 -25.38 20.62 -1.72
N PHE A 407 -25.86 19.55 -2.36
CA PHE A 407 -26.92 19.64 -3.36
C PHE A 407 -28.31 19.53 -2.73
N ALA A 408 -29.15 20.56 -2.92
CA ALA A 408 -30.51 20.63 -2.40
C ALA A 408 -31.61 20.37 -3.45
N GLY A 409 -31.24 20.02 -4.70
CA GLY A 409 -32.19 19.79 -5.79
C GLY A 409 -32.74 18.36 -5.86
N SER A 410 -33.47 18.05 -6.94
CA SER A 410 -34.15 16.77 -7.13
C SER A 410 -33.23 15.64 -7.60
N ASP A 411 -33.60 14.40 -7.30
CA ASP A 411 -32.89 13.21 -7.81
C ASP A 411 -32.95 13.13 -9.34
N LYS A 412 -34.02 13.61 -9.98
CA LYS A 412 -34.10 13.72 -11.45
C LYS A 412 -32.92 14.52 -12.02
N THR A 413 -32.60 15.66 -11.42
CA THR A 413 -31.46 16.50 -11.84
C THR A 413 -30.13 15.74 -11.73
N ARG A 414 -29.95 14.97 -10.66
CA ARG A 414 -28.75 14.15 -10.46
C ARG A 414 -28.68 13.00 -11.46
N VAL A 415 -29.80 12.32 -11.73
CA VAL A 415 -29.89 11.25 -12.74
C VAL A 415 -29.54 11.78 -14.12
N ASP A 416 -30.11 12.92 -14.53
CA ASP A 416 -29.82 13.55 -15.82
C ASP A 416 -28.35 13.93 -15.95
N PHE A 417 -27.76 14.47 -14.87
CA PHE A 417 -26.33 14.75 -14.78
C PHE A 417 -25.49 13.48 -15.02
N PHE A 418 -25.75 12.38 -14.31
CA PHE A 418 -24.96 11.17 -14.47
C PHE A 418 -25.17 10.53 -15.85
N LYS A 419 -26.41 10.49 -16.37
CA LYS A 419 -26.70 9.97 -17.72
C LYS A 419 -25.91 10.76 -18.78
N LYS A 420 -25.84 12.10 -18.66
CA LYS A 420 -25.02 12.96 -19.54
C LYS A 420 -23.53 12.57 -19.47
N ILE A 421 -22.98 12.43 -18.25
CA ILE A 421 -21.56 12.11 -18.04
C ILE A 421 -21.19 10.73 -18.60
N PHE A 422 -21.99 9.69 -18.32
CA PHE A 422 -21.68 8.33 -18.78
C PHE A 422 -21.88 8.15 -20.27
N SER A 423 -22.87 8.82 -20.87
CA SER A 423 -23.07 8.78 -22.33
C SER A 423 -21.85 9.37 -23.06
N GLN A 424 -21.29 10.47 -22.57
CA GLN A 424 -20.06 11.06 -23.13
C GLN A 424 -18.84 10.12 -23.04
N ALA A 425 -18.73 9.35 -21.95
CA ALA A 425 -17.64 8.41 -21.75
C ALA A 425 -17.76 7.18 -22.68
N ARG A 426 -18.98 6.67 -22.89
CA ARG A 426 -19.26 5.52 -23.76
C ARG A 426 -18.83 5.76 -25.21
N ASP A 427 -19.03 6.98 -25.71
CA ASP A 427 -18.63 7.38 -27.08
C ASP A 427 -17.11 7.58 -27.25
N LYS A 428 -16.29 7.12 -26.29
CA LYS A 428 -14.81 7.26 -26.26
C LYS A 428 -14.31 8.71 -26.29
N LYS A 429 -15.17 9.70 -26.02
CA LYS A 429 -14.80 11.14 -26.02
C LYS A 429 -14.11 11.58 -24.73
N ALA A 430 -14.31 10.86 -23.61
CA ALA A 430 -13.74 11.17 -22.30
C ALA A 430 -13.16 9.93 -21.59
N VAL A 431 -12.17 10.15 -20.71
CA VAL A 431 -11.65 9.12 -19.79
C VAL A 431 -12.66 8.99 -18.65
N ALA A 432 -13.14 7.77 -18.38
CA ALA A 432 -14.16 7.54 -17.37
C ALA A 432 -13.59 7.56 -15.93
N PHE A 433 -14.44 7.97 -14.99
CA PHE A 433 -14.20 7.75 -13.57
C PHE A 433 -14.09 6.26 -13.27
N SER A 434 -13.20 5.88 -12.35
CA SER A 434 -13.01 4.47 -11.98
C SER A 434 -14.16 3.97 -11.09
N TYR A 435 -14.76 4.89 -10.33
CA TYR A 435 -15.90 4.60 -9.48
C TYR A 435 -16.94 5.71 -9.56
N VAL A 436 -18.20 5.36 -9.32
CA VAL A 436 -19.27 6.31 -9.00
C VAL A 436 -19.90 5.92 -7.67
N ASP A 437 -20.23 6.91 -6.85
CA ASP A 437 -20.92 6.69 -5.59
C ASP A 437 -22.40 7.07 -5.70
N PHE A 438 -23.27 6.08 -5.54
CA PHE A 438 -24.72 6.20 -5.49
C PHE A 438 -25.22 5.81 -4.10
N GLU A 439 -26.12 6.63 -3.55
CA GLU A 439 -26.81 6.24 -2.32
C GLU A 439 -27.69 5.02 -2.57
N ASP A 440 -27.93 4.22 -1.54
CA ASP A 440 -28.89 3.13 -1.65
C ASP A 440 -30.29 3.66 -2.01
N GLY A 441 -30.93 3.03 -2.99
CA GLY A 441 -32.19 3.50 -3.57
C GLY A 441 -32.09 4.66 -4.57
N PHE A 442 -30.89 5.20 -4.85
CA PHE A 442 -30.70 6.22 -5.90
C PHE A 442 -30.49 5.59 -7.28
N GLY A 443 -31.21 6.13 -8.27
CA GLY A 443 -31.10 5.73 -9.68
C GLY A 443 -31.98 4.54 -10.06
N ASP A 444 -31.98 4.22 -11.35
CA ASP A 444 -32.66 3.06 -11.96
C ASP A 444 -31.63 2.09 -12.55
N ASP A 445 -32.07 0.89 -12.96
CA ASP A 445 -31.20 -0.10 -13.60
C ASP A 445 -30.55 0.47 -14.89
N SER A 446 -31.26 1.34 -15.60
CA SER A 446 -30.73 2.05 -16.77
C SER A 446 -29.48 2.89 -16.45
N LEU A 447 -29.49 3.62 -15.33
CA LEU A 447 -28.34 4.40 -14.90
C LEU A 447 -27.16 3.52 -14.46
N LEU A 448 -27.44 2.41 -13.76
CA LEU A 448 -26.43 1.45 -13.35
C LEU A 448 -25.75 0.81 -14.57
N ASP A 449 -26.52 0.43 -15.58
CA ASP A 449 -26.01 -0.12 -16.83
C ASP A 449 -25.20 0.90 -17.62
N LEU A 450 -25.60 2.17 -17.63
CA LEU A 450 -24.81 3.25 -18.22
C LEU A 450 -23.47 3.45 -17.49
N ALA A 451 -23.47 3.44 -16.16
CA ALA A 451 -22.24 3.57 -15.36
C ALA A 451 -21.27 2.41 -15.64
N ARG A 452 -21.79 1.16 -15.63
CA ARG A 452 -21.02 -0.05 -15.92
C ARG A 452 -20.53 -0.07 -17.37
N GLY A 453 -21.37 0.34 -18.32
CA GLY A 453 -21.02 0.48 -19.73
C GLY A 453 -19.95 1.54 -20.00
N ALA A 454 -19.88 2.58 -19.17
CA ALA A 454 -18.80 3.56 -19.16
C ALA A 454 -17.52 3.05 -18.46
N GLY A 455 -17.55 1.84 -17.87
CA GLY A 455 -16.42 1.23 -17.17
C GLY A 455 -16.25 1.65 -15.71
N ALA A 456 -17.23 2.35 -15.12
CA ALA A 456 -17.19 2.74 -13.72
C ALA A 456 -17.73 1.62 -12.81
N LYS A 457 -17.03 1.35 -11.70
CA LYS A 457 -17.56 0.48 -10.63
C LYS A 457 -18.49 1.28 -9.73
N VAL A 458 -19.63 0.70 -9.38
CA VAL A 458 -20.61 1.37 -8.51
C VAL A 458 -20.24 1.13 -7.05
N ILE A 459 -20.17 2.22 -6.28
CA ILE A 459 -20.16 2.21 -4.82
C ILE A 459 -21.61 2.47 -4.39
N ARG A 460 -22.19 1.53 -3.66
CA ARG A 460 -23.54 1.68 -3.10
C ARG A 460 -23.41 2.08 -1.64
N SER A 461 -23.84 3.29 -1.32
CA SER A 461 -23.54 3.93 -0.04
C SER A 461 -24.77 4.16 0.83
N VAL A 462 -24.61 3.99 2.14
CA VAL A 462 -25.58 4.40 3.16
C VAL A 462 -24.89 5.35 4.11
N HIS A 463 -25.53 6.50 4.34
CA HIS A 463 -25.08 7.52 5.27
C HIS A 463 -26.10 7.67 6.40
N SER A 464 -25.66 7.71 7.65
CA SER A 464 -26.54 8.00 8.78
C SER A 464 -25.93 9.10 9.66
N PHE A 465 -26.57 10.27 9.67
CA PHE A 465 -26.14 11.41 10.50
C PHE A 465 -26.79 11.40 11.90
N GLU A 466 -27.84 10.61 12.08
CA GLU A 466 -28.61 10.55 13.33
C GLU A 466 -28.10 9.52 14.34
N GLY A 467 -27.23 8.60 13.93
CA GLY A 467 -26.71 7.57 14.82
C GLY A 467 -26.04 6.38 14.13
N PRO A 468 -25.76 5.30 14.89
CA PRO A 468 -25.17 4.10 14.36
C PRO A 468 -26.12 3.32 13.44
N ILE A 469 -25.54 2.68 12.42
CA ILE A 469 -26.25 1.74 11.57
C ILE A 469 -26.41 0.42 12.33
N LYS A 470 -27.65 -0.06 12.47
CA LYS A 470 -27.95 -1.36 13.07
C LYS A 470 -27.74 -2.48 12.04
N ASN A 471 -27.48 -3.70 12.51
CA ASN A 471 -27.34 -4.90 11.66
C ASN A 471 -26.32 -4.73 10.52
N ILE A 472 -25.16 -4.11 10.82
CA ILE A 472 -24.09 -3.76 9.86
C ILE A 472 -23.78 -4.89 8.86
N LYS A 473 -23.67 -6.14 9.32
CA LYS A 473 -23.41 -7.30 8.46
C LYS A 473 -24.48 -7.48 7.38
N SER A 474 -25.75 -7.37 7.77
CA SER A 474 -26.88 -7.49 6.85
C SER A 474 -26.91 -6.34 5.85
N VAL A 475 -26.70 -5.11 6.33
CA VAL A 475 -26.62 -3.91 5.48
C VAL A 475 -25.51 -4.05 4.45
N LEU A 476 -24.29 -4.41 4.86
CA LEU A 476 -23.16 -4.61 3.95
C LEU A 476 -23.44 -5.69 2.90
N ARG A 477 -24.07 -6.82 3.28
CA ARG A 477 -24.47 -7.86 2.32
C ARG A 477 -25.52 -7.38 1.32
N ASN A 478 -26.48 -6.58 1.77
CA ASN A 478 -27.49 -5.98 0.90
C ASN A 478 -26.91 -4.95 -0.06
N LEU A 479 -25.92 -4.17 0.38
CA LEU A 479 -25.27 -3.18 -0.48
C LEU A 479 -24.35 -3.81 -1.52
N ALA A 480 -23.71 -4.94 -1.18
CA ALA A 480 -22.78 -5.66 -2.07
C ALA A 480 -23.47 -6.43 -3.21
N ARG A 481 -24.76 -6.20 -3.48
CA ARG A 481 -25.50 -6.86 -4.56
C ARG A 481 -24.87 -6.53 -5.92
N SER A 482 -24.87 -7.50 -6.83
CA SER A 482 -24.38 -7.34 -8.21
C SER A 482 -22.90 -6.91 -8.36
N GLY A 483 -22.07 -7.20 -7.36
CA GLY A 483 -20.62 -6.90 -7.40
C GLY A 483 -20.25 -5.45 -7.09
N ASP A 484 -21.22 -4.64 -6.63
CA ASP A 484 -21.00 -3.26 -6.20
C ASP A 484 -20.12 -3.21 -4.93
N VAL A 485 -19.42 -2.08 -4.72
CA VAL A 485 -18.68 -1.83 -3.48
C VAL A 485 -19.66 -1.32 -2.42
N ALA A 486 -19.82 -2.08 -1.33
CA ALA A 486 -20.68 -1.67 -0.22
C ALA A 486 -20.01 -0.58 0.62
N LYS A 487 -20.65 0.59 0.79
CA LYS A 487 -20.13 1.67 1.62
C LYS A 487 -21.10 2.02 2.74
N ILE A 488 -20.59 2.06 3.97
CA ILE A 488 -21.33 2.58 5.11
C ILE A 488 -20.57 3.74 5.76
N ALA A 489 -21.29 4.81 6.06
CA ALA A 489 -20.81 5.93 6.83
C ALA A 489 -21.84 6.34 7.89
N PHE A 490 -21.47 6.44 9.15
CA PHE A 490 -22.43 6.84 10.18
C PHE A 490 -21.81 7.71 11.27
N MET A 491 -22.62 8.58 11.86
CA MET A 491 -22.24 9.40 13.00
C MET A 491 -22.45 8.59 14.30
N PRO A 492 -21.39 8.11 14.96
CA PRO A 492 -21.53 7.41 16.24
C PRO A 492 -22.09 8.36 17.30
N ARG A 493 -22.99 7.85 18.14
CA ARG A 493 -23.48 8.56 19.32
C ARG A 493 -22.54 8.41 20.49
N SER A 494 -21.77 7.33 20.55
CA SER A 494 -20.81 7.00 21.60
C SER A 494 -19.61 6.25 21.04
N LEU A 495 -18.52 6.16 21.81
CA LEU A 495 -17.39 5.31 21.44
C LEU A 495 -17.75 3.80 21.47
N SER A 496 -18.80 3.43 22.22
CA SER A 496 -19.35 2.07 22.24
C SER A 496 -19.92 1.65 20.87
N ASP A 497 -20.44 2.60 20.09
CA ASP A 497 -20.92 2.33 18.73
C ASP A 497 -19.75 1.92 17.81
N VAL A 498 -18.61 2.58 17.97
CA VAL A 498 -17.38 2.28 17.24
C VAL A 498 -16.80 0.93 17.69
N SER A 499 -16.81 0.66 19.00
CA SER A 499 -16.42 -0.65 19.56
C SER A 499 -17.26 -1.79 18.98
N SER A 500 -18.57 -1.57 18.87
CA SER A 500 -19.53 -2.53 18.30
C SER A 500 -19.28 -2.78 16.82
N LEU A 501 -18.91 -1.74 16.06
CA LEU A 501 -18.53 -1.85 14.65
C LEU A 501 -17.31 -2.76 14.47
N PHE A 502 -16.21 -2.53 15.21
CA PHE A 502 -15.02 -3.38 15.14
C PHE A 502 -15.34 -4.82 15.54
N SER A 503 -16.07 -5.00 16.64
CA SER A 503 -16.48 -6.33 17.12
C SER A 503 -17.34 -7.07 16.09
N ALA A 504 -18.26 -6.36 15.42
CA ALA A 504 -19.11 -6.96 14.40
C ALA A 504 -18.32 -7.42 13.17
N LEU A 505 -17.22 -6.76 12.80
CA LEU A 505 -16.49 -7.06 11.56
C LEU A 505 -15.23 -7.91 11.75
N LYS A 506 -14.80 -8.15 13.00
CA LYS A 506 -13.54 -8.82 13.34
C LYS A 506 -13.33 -10.18 12.64
N ASP A 507 -14.35 -11.02 12.65
CA ASP A 507 -14.28 -12.39 12.09
C ASP A 507 -14.88 -12.49 10.68
N GLU A 508 -15.32 -11.37 10.10
CA GLU A 508 -15.86 -11.35 8.75
C GLU A 508 -14.73 -11.46 7.73
N LYS A 509 -14.87 -12.42 6.79
CA LYS A 509 -14.01 -12.45 5.62
C LYS A 509 -14.12 -11.10 4.90
N PRO A 510 -12.99 -10.44 4.57
CA PRO A 510 -13.03 -9.20 3.82
C PRO A 510 -13.86 -9.40 2.54
N SER A 511 -14.81 -8.50 2.32
CA SER A 511 -15.57 -8.39 1.07
C SER A 511 -15.32 -7.00 0.50
N SER A 512 -15.78 -6.71 -0.72
CA SER A 512 -15.66 -5.38 -1.31
C SER A 512 -16.48 -4.35 -0.52
N ARG A 513 -15.88 -3.79 0.54
CA ARG A 513 -16.54 -2.88 1.48
C ARG A 513 -15.69 -1.66 1.81
N VAL A 514 -16.36 -0.57 2.15
CA VAL A 514 -15.78 0.66 2.72
C VAL A 514 -16.55 1.01 3.98
N VAL A 515 -15.84 1.17 5.09
CA VAL A 515 -16.45 1.38 6.41
C VAL A 515 -15.85 2.63 7.03
N CYS A 516 -16.72 3.56 7.42
CA CYS A 516 -16.29 4.80 8.08
C CYS A 516 -17.26 5.16 9.22
N ALA A 517 -16.75 5.30 10.44
CA ALA A 517 -17.45 6.09 11.46
C ALA A 517 -17.03 7.56 11.28
N MET A 518 -18.01 8.46 11.30
CA MET A 518 -17.81 9.89 11.08
C MET A 518 -17.49 10.63 12.39
N GLY A 519 -17.05 11.89 12.25
CA GLY A 519 -16.78 12.78 13.37
C GLY A 519 -15.62 12.35 14.28
N PRO A 520 -15.42 13.06 15.40
CA PRO A 520 -14.29 12.82 16.30
C PRO A 520 -14.22 11.40 16.85
N LEU A 521 -15.36 10.86 17.29
CA LEU A 521 -15.45 9.51 17.86
C LEU A 521 -15.10 8.43 16.81
N GLY A 522 -15.35 8.69 15.53
CA GLY A 522 -15.12 7.74 14.45
C GLY A 522 -13.68 7.66 13.94
N PHE A 523 -12.79 8.56 14.39
CA PHE A 523 -11.40 8.65 13.95
C PHE A 523 -10.64 7.29 13.95
N PRO A 524 -10.79 6.40 14.96
CA PRO A 524 -10.13 5.10 14.95
C PRO A 524 -10.41 4.27 13.69
N THR A 525 -11.59 4.40 13.09
CA THR A 525 -11.95 3.66 11.86
C THR A 525 -11.14 4.11 10.64
N ARG A 526 -10.57 5.33 10.67
CA ARG A 526 -9.75 5.84 9.56
C ARG A 526 -8.34 5.26 9.58
N VAL A 527 -7.73 5.15 10.76
CA VAL A 527 -6.37 4.62 10.93
C VAL A 527 -6.39 3.10 10.90
N LEU A 528 -7.37 2.46 11.54
CA LEU A 528 -7.48 1.00 11.64
C LEU A 528 -8.39 0.40 10.56
N ALA A 529 -8.35 0.98 9.34
CA ALA A 529 -9.16 0.53 8.22
C ALA A 529 -8.85 -0.93 7.82
N SER A 530 -7.59 -1.38 8.01
CA SER A 530 -7.16 -2.76 7.77
C SER A 530 -7.87 -3.76 8.68
N SER A 531 -8.03 -3.41 9.97
CA SER A 531 -8.77 -4.19 10.96
C SER A 531 -10.28 -4.30 10.66
N LEU A 532 -10.85 -3.33 9.93
CA LEU A 532 -12.23 -3.39 9.45
C LEU A 532 -12.41 -4.15 8.13
N GLY A 533 -11.31 -4.53 7.47
CA GLY A 533 -11.33 -5.07 6.11
C GLY A 533 -11.89 -4.08 5.10
N SER A 534 -11.70 -2.78 5.33
CA SER A 534 -12.08 -1.73 4.40
C SER A 534 -11.13 -1.71 3.21
N LEU A 535 -11.64 -1.57 1.99
CA LEU A 535 -10.82 -1.46 0.77
C LEU A 535 -9.99 -0.16 0.73
N TRP A 536 -10.51 0.89 1.37
CA TRP A 536 -9.81 2.16 1.54
C TRP A 536 -10.33 2.91 2.76
N THR A 537 -9.57 3.93 3.15
CA THR A 537 -9.96 4.95 4.12
C THR A 537 -10.12 6.29 3.41
N TYR A 538 -11.03 7.12 3.91
CA TYR A 538 -11.21 8.48 3.42
C TYR A 538 -10.35 9.45 4.21
N ALA A 539 -9.60 10.28 3.48
CA ALA A 539 -8.81 11.39 3.97
C ALA A 539 -9.33 12.70 3.38
N SER A 540 -9.04 13.81 4.04
CA SER A 540 -9.48 15.15 3.63
C SER A 540 -8.29 16.05 3.32
N VAL A 541 -8.55 17.15 2.64
CA VAL A 541 -7.56 18.22 2.41
C VAL A 541 -7.17 18.91 3.73
N GLU A 542 -6.00 19.55 3.74
CA GLU A 542 -5.51 20.33 4.89
C GLU A 542 -6.49 21.46 5.28
N GLY A 543 -6.54 21.81 6.56
CA GLY A 543 -7.27 22.98 7.06
C GLY A 543 -8.63 22.72 7.72
N LEU A 544 -9.10 21.46 7.83
CA LEU A 544 -10.34 21.15 8.55
C LEU A 544 -10.16 21.01 10.07
N GLY A 545 -8.93 20.97 10.58
CA GLY A 545 -8.53 21.27 11.97
C GLY A 545 -9.11 20.44 13.13
N GLU A 546 -10.13 19.61 12.89
CA GLU A 546 -10.90 18.91 13.93
C GLU A 546 -10.62 17.40 13.93
N ILE A 547 -10.65 16.78 15.12
CA ILE A 547 -10.57 15.32 15.22
C ILE A 547 -11.73 14.70 14.43
N GLY A 548 -11.41 13.77 13.53
CA GLY A 548 -12.36 13.19 12.59
C GLY A 548 -12.02 13.51 11.13
N HIS A 549 -11.17 14.50 10.89
CA HIS A 549 -10.50 14.77 9.62
C HIS A 549 -9.01 14.40 9.72
N VAL A 550 -8.44 13.90 8.63
CA VAL A 550 -7.04 13.49 8.55
C VAL A 550 -6.57 13.61 7.10
N THR A 551 -5.37 14.13 6.91
CA THR A 551 -4.76 14.22 5.58
C THR A 551 -4.08 12.89 5.21
N PRO A 552 -3.89 12.62 3.90
CA PRO A 552 -3.09 11.48 3.46
C PRO A 552 -1.69 11.46 4.07
N ARG A 553 -1.02 12.62 4.14
CA ARG A 553 0.30 12.76 4.76
C ARG A 553 0.29 12.39 6.24
N GLU A 554 -0.68 12.87 7.03
CA GLU A 554 -0.79 12.53 8.45
C GLU A 554 -1.05 11.04 8.66
N LEU A 555 -1.91 10.40 7.85
CA LEU A 555 -2.11 8.95 7.91
C LEU A 555 -0.77 8.21 7.75
N VAL A 556 0.01 8.57 6.73
CA VAL A 556 1.28 7.89 6.45
C VAL A 556 2.36 8.21 7.49
N ARG A 557 2.52 9.48 7.87
CA ARG A 557 3.64 9.93 8.73
C ARG A 557 3.37 9.84 10.22
N ASP A 558 2.17 10.19 10.65
CA ASP A 558 1.86 10.33 12.07
C ASP A 558 1.23 9.06 12.64
N TYR A 559 0.68 8.19 11.77
CA TYR A 559 -0.02 6.96 12.14
C TYR A 559 0.53 5.71 11.47
N ASN A 560 1.66 5.81 10.77
CA ASN A 560 2.33 4.70 10.10
C ASN A 560 1.38 3.84 9.24
N PHE A 561 0.36 4.46 8.62
CA PHE A 561 -0.78 3.73 8.04
C PHE A 561 -0.40 2.65 7.03
N ARG A 562 0.73 2.82 6.33
CA ARG A 562 1.25 1.85 5.35
C ARG A 562 2.00 0.66 5.96
N SER A 563 2.24 0.62 7.27
CA SER A 563 2.78 -0.54 7.99
C SER A 563 1.76 -1.17 8.94
N VAL A 564 0.66 -0.50 9.25
CA VAL A 564 -0.37 -1.03 10.16
C VAL A 564 -1.15 -2.17 9.51
N THR A 565 -0.92 -3.38 10.03
CA THR A 565 -1.65 -4.59 9.64
C THR A 565 -2.69 -4.98 10.68
N ARG A 566 -3.40 -6.09 10.45
CA ARG A 566 -4.31 -6.67 11.46
C ARG A 566 -3.59 -7.29 12.65
N ALA A 567 -2.28 -7.55 12.53
CA ALA A 567 -1.46 -8.14 13.58
C ALA A 567 -0.79 -7.09 14.47
N SER A 568 -0.68 -5.85 14.01
CA SER A 568 -0.01 -4.76 14.71
C SER A 568 -0.57 -4.54 16.12
N SER A 569 0.32 -4.31 17.08
CA SER A 569 -0.07 -3.97 18.45
C SER A 569 -0.70 -2.57 18.49
N ILE A 570 -1.86 -2.44 19.15
CA ILE A 570 -2.59 -1.17 19.20
C ILE A 570 -2.42 -0.53 20.57
N PHE A 571 -2.00 0.73 20.56
CA PHE A 571 -1.97 1.65 21.70
C PHE A 571 -2.87 2.84 21.40
N GLY A 572 -3.14 3.68 22.41
CA GLY A 572 -3.84 4.92 22.09
C GLY A 572 -3.86 5.97 23.17
N VAL A 573 -4.52 7.08 22.85
CA VAL A 573 -4.69 8.21 23.76
C VAL A 573 -6.15 8.65 23.78
N THR A 574 -6.67 8.86 24.98
CA THR A 574 -8.09 9.17 25.19
C THR A 574 -8.32 10.38 26.10
N GLY A 575 -9.44 11.06 25.89
CA GLY A 575 -9.84 12.29 26.59
C GLY A 575 -11.10 12.92 25.98
N TRP A 576 -11.60 14.00 26.59
CA TRP A 576 -12.74 14.78 26.07
C TRP A 576 -12.78 16.27 26.49
N PRO A 577 -13.00 17.19 25.54
CA PRO A 577 -12.78 16.99 24.11
C PRO A 577 -11.30 16.64 23.89
N LEU A 578 -11.04 15.60 23.09
CA LEU A 578 -9.67 15.34 22.65
C LEU A 578 -9.40 16.32 21.50
N LYS A 579 -8.42 17.21 21.68
CA LYS A 579 -7.86 18.02 20.58
C LYS A 579 -6.67 17.28 19.97
N LYS A 580 -6.19 17.73 18.81
CA LYS A 580 -5.00 17.15 18.17
C LYS A 580 -3.86 17.08 19.20
N THR A 581 -3.46 15.85 19.54
CA THR A 581 -2.40 15.54 20.51
C THR A 581 -1.18 15.05 19.76
N ARG A 582 0.02 15.36 20.28
CA ARG A 582 1.29 14.89 19.72
C ARG A 582 1.73 13.54 20.27
N SER A 583 0.96 12.92 21.19
CA SER A 583 1.30 11.58 21.71
C SER A 583 1.40 10.51 20.61
N PRO A 584 0.49 10.45 19.60
CA PRO A 584 0.66 9.55 18.45
C PRO A 584 1.93 9.85 17.65
N GLU A 585 2.21 11.13 17.34
CA GLU A 585 3.41 11.55 16.60
C GLU A 585 4.70 11.05 17.30
N ILE A 586 4.82 11.24 18.62
CA ILE A 586 5.99 10.85 19.40
C ILE A 586 6.15 9.33 19.48
N ASN A 587 5.05 8.60 19.73
CA ASN A 587 5.12 7.16 19.95
C ASN A 587 5.24 6.39 18.64
N ASN A 588 4.52 6.78 17.59
CA ASN A 588 4.60 6.12 16.29
C ASN A 588 5.96 6.34 15.63
N ALA A 589 6.57 7.52 15.79
CA ALA A 589 7.94 7.76 15.35
C ALA A 589 8.94 6.83 16.07
N ALA A 590 8.76 6.60 17.38
CA ALA A 590 9.60 5.69 18.12
C ALA A 590 9.40 4.23 17.71
N PHE A 591 8.14 3.78 17.56
CA PHE A 591 7.86 2.43 17.07
C PHE A 591 8.50 2.18 15.70
N SER A 592 8.47 3.16 14.79
CA SER A 592 9.18 3.05 13.52
C SER A 592 10.70 3.03 13.64
N ALA A 593 11.28 3.81 14.55
CA ALA A 593 12.73 3.86 14.75
C ALA A 593 13.28 2.58 15.40
N GLU A 594 12.47 1.92 16.23
CA GLU A 594 12.79 0.70 16.97
C GLU A 594 12.29 -0.58 16.24
N ASP A 595 11.73 -0.44 15.02
CA ASP A 595 11.14 -1.53 14.19
C ASP A 595 10.07 -2.36 14.93
N ILE A 596 9.25 -1.69 15.73
CA ILE A 596 8.16 -2.30 16.49
C ILE A 596 6.87 -2.24 15.68
N ASP A 597 6.25 -3.40 15.41
CA ASP A 597 4.94 -3.50 14.76
C ASP A 597 3.79 -3.04 15.69
N ALA A 598 3.68 -1.72 15.84
CA ALA A 598 2.72 -1.07 16.70
C ALA A 598 2.23 0.27 16.14
N VAL A 599 1.03 0.65 16.58
CA VAL A 599 0.45 1.98 16.31
C VAL A 599 -0.27 2.51 17.53
N MET A 600 -0.02 3.78 17.84
CA MET A 600 -0.74 4.58 18.81
C MET A 600 -1.76 5.47 18.09
N ILE A 601 -3.03 5.37 18.47
CA ILE A 601 -4.12 6.16 17.86
C ILE A 601 -4.85 7.04 18.87
N PRO A 602 -5.33 8.23 18.48
CA PRO A 602 -6.26 9.00 19.29
C PRO A 602 -7.67 8.41 19.19
N PHE A 603 -8.33 8.28 20.33
CA PHE A 603 -9.73 7.86 20.40
C PHE A 603 -10.46 8.69 21.46
N PRO A 604 -11.26 9.70 21.05
CA PRO A 604 -12.02 10.50 22.00
C PRO A 604 -13.08 9.64 22.70
N SER A 605 -13.26 9.82 24.01
CA SER A 605 -14.31 9.13 24.78
C SER A 605 -14.98 10.10 25.72
N ARG A 606 -16.31 10.07 25.87
CA ARG A 606 -16.99 11.00 26.79
C ARG A 606 -16.87 10.57 28.24
N THR A 607 -16.60 9.29 28.47
CA THR A 607 -16.40 8.73 29.82
C THR A 607 -15.18 7.81 29.88
N ALA A 608 -14.63 7.62 31.08
CA ALA A 608 -13.56 6.65 31.33
C ALA A 608 -14.02 5.20 31.09
N LYS A 609 -15.30 4.88 31.37
CA LYS A 609 -15.86 3.55 31.12
C LYS A 609 -15.89 3.22 29.63
N GLU A 610 -16.29 4.19 28.78
CA GLU A 610 -16.23 4.04 27.32
C GLU A 610 -14.80 3.82 26.83
N ALA A 611 -13.82 4.56 27.38
CA ALA A 611 -12.42 4.37 27.02
C ALA A 611 -11.93 2.95 27.30
N LEU A 612 -12.17 2.42 28.50
CA LEU A 612 -11.79 1.04 28.86
C LEU A 612 -12.53 -0.01 28.04
N SER A 613 -13.81 0.24 27.73
CA SER A 613 -14.60 -0.66 26.89
C SER A 613 -14.03 -0.73 25.48
N PHE A 614 -13.63 0.41 24.91
CA PHE A 614 -12.96 0.46 23.61
C PHE A 614 -11.59 -0.19 23.64
N MET A 615 -10.78 0.10 24.67
CA MET A 615 -9.47 -0.53 24.89
C MET A 615 -9.58 -2.06 24.88
N LYS A 616 -10.58 -2.60 25.58
CA LYS A 616 -10.87 -4.04 25.62
C LYS A 616 -11.34 -4.59 24.28
N ALA A 617 -12.29 -3.91 23.62
CA ALA A 617 -12.81 -4.33 22.31
C ALA A 617 -11.72 -4.39 21.24
N MET A 618 -10.78 -3.45 21.29
CA MET A 618 -9.65 -3.35 20.37
C MET A 618 -8.42 -4.16 20.79
N LYS A 619 -8.48 -4.85 21.95
CA LYS A 619 -7.36 -5.58 22.55
C LYS A 619 -6.08 -4.72 22.64
N MET A 620 -6.24 -3.46 23.04
CA MET A 620 -5.13 -2.53 23.16
C MET A 620 -4.26 -2.91 24.36
N LYS A 621 -2.93 -2.87 24.17
CA LYS A 621 -1.96 -3.20 25.22
C LYS A 621 -1.82 -2.08 26.26
N GLY A 622 -2.01 -0.85 25.85
CA GLY A 622 -1.93 0.31 26.73
C GLY A 622 -2.61 1.55 26.16
N MET A 623 -2.96 2.50 27.03
CA MET A 623 -3.44 3.81 26.62
C MET A 623 -2.97 4.94 27.54
N ALA A 624 -2.67 6.08 26.93
CA ALA A 624 -2.51 7.35 27.60
C ALA A 624 -3.88 7.97 27.89
N VAL A 625 -4.03 8.56 29.08
CA VAL A 625 -5.28 9.17 29.53
C VAL A 625 -5.03 10.65 29.80
N THR A 626 -5.80 11.50 29.13
CA THR A 626 -5.78 12.95 29.37
C THR A 626 -7.10 13.45 29.95
N ILE A 627 -7.22 14.77 30.11
CA ILE A 627 -8.41 15.45 30.64
C ILE A 627 -9.66 14.96 29.89
N PRO A 628 -10.78 14.68 30.59
CA PRO A 628 -11.01 14.85 32.03
C PRO A 628 -10.88 13.53 32.81
N HIS A 629 -10.35 12.46 32.18
CA HIS A 629 -10.54 11.09 32.68
C HIS A 629 -9.52 10.64 33.72
N LYS A 630 -8.45 11.41 33.96
CA LYS A 630 -7.33 10.97 34.81
C LYS A 630 -7.75 10.53 36.22
N THR A 631 -8.74 11.19 36.82
CA THR A 631 -9.24 10.85 38.16
C THR A 631 -10.36 9.82 38.12
N SER A 632 -11.26 9.88 37.13
CA SER A 632 -12.40 8.98 37.03
C SER A 632 -12.00 7.58 36.60
N ILE A 633 -10.96 7.44 35.77
CA ILE A 633 -10.47 6.15 35.30
C ILE A 633 -9.76 5.35 36.41
N MET A 634 -9.14 6.05 37.37
CA MET A 634 -8.46 5.43 38.49
C MET A 634 -9.38 4.49 39.29
N ARG A 635 -10.67 4.82 39.40
CA ARG A 635 -11.69 4.01 40.09
C ARG A 635 -12.07 2.74 39.34
N LEU A 636 -11.61 2.58 38.11
CA LEU A 636 -11.91 1.46 37.23
C LEU A 636 -10.68 0.56 37.01
N MET A 637 -9.57 0.83 37.69
CA MET A 637 -8.36 0.01 37.62
C MET A 637 -8.43 -1.13 38.64
N ASP A 638 -7.95 -2.30 38.24
CA ASP A 638 -7.81 -3.45 39.13
C ASP A 638 -6.61 -3.26 40.08
N ARG A 639 -5.54 -2.65 39.56
CA ARG A 639 -4.35 -2.29 40.34
C ARG A 639 -3.91 -0.86 40.03
N ILE A 640 -3.36 -0.17 41.03
CA ILE A 640 -2.89 1.21 40.91
C ILE A 640 -1.51 1.31 41.56
N SER A 641 -0.55 1.86 40.83
CA SER A 641 0.80 2.10 41.36
C SER A 641 0.80 3.04 42.58
N PRO A 642 1.76 2.89 43.52
CA PRO A 642 1.85 3.78 44.69
C PRO A 642 1.87 5.27 44.32
N MET A 643 2.64 5.62 43.28
CA MET A 643 2.75 6.98 42.75
C MET A 643 1.40 7.53 42.25
N ALA A 644 0.67 6.75 41.45
CA ALA A 644 -0.64 7.17 40.95
C ALA A 644 -1.67 7.30 42.09
N ARG A 645 -1.57 6.47 43.13
CA ARG A 645 -2.43 6.55 44.32
C ARG A 645 -2.16 7.81 45.14
N GLU A 646 -0.89 8.18 45.33
CA GLU A 646 -0.50 9.41 46.03
C GLU A 646 -0.98 10.66 45.28
N ILE A 647 -0.82 10.69 43.95
CA ILE A 647 -1.27 11.81 43.12
C ILE A 647 -2.80 11.88 43.03
N GLY A 648 -3.49 10.73 43.17
CA GLY A 648 -4.93 10.62 42.97
C GLY A 648 -5.36 10.69 41.50
N ALA A 649 -4.47 10.35 40.57
CA ALA A 649 -4.73 10.40 39.14
C ALA A 649 -3.90 9.39 38.34
N VAL A 650 -4.51 8.80 37.31
CA VAL A 650 -3.90 7.86 36.36
C VAL A 650 -3.86 8.51 34.98
N ASN A 651 -2.67 8.64 34.38
CA ASN A 651 -2.50 9.11 32.99
C ASN A 651 -2.06 8.00 32.03
N THR A 652 -1.82 6.79 32.55
CA THR A 652 -1.28 5.65 31.80
C THR A 652 -1.95 4.39 32.29
N VAL A 653 -2.60 3.66 31.38
CA VAL A 653 -3.27 2.39 31.67
C VAL A 653 -2.59 1.29 30.85
N VAL A 654 -2.29 0.18 31.49
CA VAL A 654 -1.69 -1.01 30.88
C VAL A 654 -2.63 -2.20 31.06
N CYS A 655 -2.73 -3.05 30.04
CA CYS A 655 -3.43 -4.33 30.13
C CYS A 655 -2.42 -5.43 30.47
N GLU A 656 -2.50 -5.98 31.68
CA GLU A 656 -1.68 -7.12 32.13
C GLU A 656 -2.58 -8.36 32.26
N GLY A 657 -2.57 -9.21 31.24
CA GLY A 657 -3.51 -10.33 31.14
C GLY A 657 -4.95 -9.84 30.97
N ASN A 658 -5.77 -9.98 32.02
CA ASN A 658 -7.14 -9.47 32.06
C ASN A 658 -7.30 -8.21 32.94
N ASP A 659 -6.24 -7.80 33.64
CA ASP A 659 -6.28 -6.70 34.60
C ASP A 659 -5.86 -5.39 33.94
N PHE A 660 -6.50 -4.30 34.36
CA PHE A 660 -6.07 -2.93 34.06
C PHE A 660 -5.24 -2.35 35.20
N VAL A 661 -4.00 -2.00 34.89
CA VAL A 661 -3.06 -1.39 35.85
C VAL A 661 -2.87 0.09 35.55
N GLY A 662 -3.08 0.92 36.57
CA GLY A 662 -3.00 2.38 36.50
C GLY A 662 -1.67 2.95 36.99
N TYR A 663 -1.01 3.73 36.13
CA TYR A 663 0.24 4.43 36.39
C TYR A 663 0.08 5.96 36.21
N ASN A 664 1.03 6.71 36.76
CA ASN A 664 1.16 8.15 36.55
C ASN A 664 2.59 8.48 36.08
N THR A 665 2.73 8.75 34.79
CA THR A 665 3.98 9.11 34.14
C THR A 665 4.17 10.62 34.02
N ASP A 666 3.16 11.44 34.32
CA ASP A 666 3.29 12.90 34.35
C ASP A 666 4.34 13.32 35.40
N CYS A 667 4.31 12.70 36.58
CA CYS A 667 5.24 12.99 37.67
C CYS A 667 6.71 12.69 37.27
N THR A 668 6.97 11.49 36.76
CA THR A 668 8.31 11.11 36.29
C THR A 668 8.73 11.97 35.10
N GLY A 669 7.87 12.14 34.11
CA GLY A 669 8.17 12.92 32.90
C GLY A 669 8.48 14.39 33.22
N PHE A 670 7.74 15.01 34.15
CA PHE A 670 8.04 16.37 34.60
C PHE A 670 9.38 16.44 35.33
N SER A 671 9.67 15.49 36.24
CA SER A 671 10.94 15.46 36.99
C SER A 671 12.15 15.35 36.05
N GLU A 672 12.06 14.47 35.05
CA GLU A 672 13.11 14.27 34.05
C GLU A 672 13.29 15.50 33.17
N ALA A 673 12.19 16.06 32.66
CA ALA A 673 12.23 17.25 31.81
C ALA A 673 12.79 18.46 32.57
N LEU A 674 12.34 18.69 33.80
CA LEU A 674 12.83 19.79 34.64
C LEU A 674 14.33 19.68 34.90
N LYS A 675 14.82 18.49 35.25
CA LYS A 675 16.24 18.23 35.47
C LYS A 675 17.06 18.40 34.19
N ALA A 676 16.56 17.92 33.05
CA ALA A 676 17.23 18.07 31.77
C ALA A 676 17.35 19.54 31.34
N SER A 677 16.29 20.32 31.53
CA SER A 677 16.25 21.73 31.14
C SER A 677 17.03 22.62 32.11
N PHE A 678 16.90 22.42 33.41
CA PHE A 678 17.36 23.37 34.44
C PHE A 678 18.45 22.85 35.38
N GLY A 679 18.80 21.56 35.33
CA GLY A 679 19.77 20.97 36.23
C GLY A 679 19.23 20.76 37.64
N ASP A 680 20.09 20.87 38.64
CA ASP A 680 19.69 20.74 40.05
C ASP A 680 19.03 22.03 40.57
N ILE A 681 17.81 21.89 41.09
CA ILE A 681 17.02 22.99 41.67
C ILE A 681 16.78 22.80 43.18
N SER A 682 17.44 21.84 43.84
CA SER A 682 17.24 21.50 45.25
C SER A 682 17.31 22.67 46.23
N LYS A 683 18.16 23.67 45.92
CA LYS A 683 18.36 24.88 46.76
C LYS A 683 17.59 26.11 46.27
N LYS A 684 16.71 25.96 45.29
CA LYS A 684 15.99 27.07 44.65
C LYS A 684 14.62 27.29 45.28
N LYS A 685 14.17 28.55 45.32
CA LYS A 685 12.82 28.89 45.77
C LYS A 685 11.83 28.71 44.62
N VAL A 686 10.89 27.78 44.76
CA VAL A 686 10.00 27.34 43.66
C VAL A 686 8.56 27.78 43.89
N ALA A 687 7.97 28.44 42.88
CA ALA A 687 6.54 28.77 42.82
C ALA A 687 5.83 27.87 41.81
N VAL A 688 4.77 27.19 42.24
CA VAL A 688 3.87 26.42 41.38
C VAL A 688 2.58 27.21 41.18
N LEU A 689 2.25 27.51 39.93
CA LEU A 689 1.07 28.28 39.56
C LEU A 689 -0.05 27.31 39.14
N GLY A 690 -1.16 27.34 39.88
CA GLY A 690 -2.31 26.46 39.69
C GLY A 690 -2.38 25.27 40.65
N ASP A 691 -3.57 24.65 40.72
CA ASP A 691 -3.84 23.50 41.61
C ASP A 691 -4.66 22.40 40.93
N GLY A 692 -4.74 22.43 39.59
CA GLY A 692 -5.40 21.39 38.80
C GLY A 692 -4.64 20.05 38.79
N GLY A 693 -5.15 19.07 38.06
CA GLY A 693 -4.53 17.73 37.99
C GLY A 693 -3.06 17.73 37.53
N ALA A 694 -2.71 18.62 36.59
CA ALA A 694 -1.32 18.82 36.18
C ALA A 694 -0.44 19.36 37.31
N ALA A 695 -0.97 20.29 38.12
CA ALA A 695 -0.28 20.81 39.29
C ALA A 695 -0.08 19.72 40.37
N GLN A 696 -1.03 18.79 40.54
CA GLN A 696 -0.84 17.66 41.47
C GLN A 696 0.36 16.79 41.07
N ALA A 697 0.53 16.52 39.77
CA ALA A 697 1.70 15.79 39.27
C ALA A 697 3.02 16.55 39.47
N VAL A 698 3.03 17.87 39.21
CA VAL A 698 4.18 18.76 39.48
C VAL A 698 4.54 18.75 40.97
N LYS A 699 3.55 18.89 41.86
CA LYS A 699 3.77 18.89 43.32
C LYS A 699 4.34 17.55 43.80
N ALA A 700 3.81 16.43 43.30
CA ALA A 700 4.34 15.10 43.62
C ALA A 700 5.78 14.92 43.12
N ALA A 701 6.08 15.40 41.91
CA ALA A 701 7.43 15.39 41.35
C ALA A 701 8.42 16.20 42.22
N LEU A 702 8.07 17.43 42.58
CA LEU A 702 8.92 18.28 43.43
C LEU A 702 9.14 17.66 44.82
N LYS A 703 8.10 17.08 45.44
CA LYS A 703 8.24 16.34 46.71
C LYS A 703 9.21 15.16 46.58
N LYS A 704 9.07 14.36 45.51
CA LYS A 704 9.96 13.22 45.24
C LYS A 704 11.41 13.67 45.02
N MET A 705 11.60 14.84 44.43
CA MET A 705 12.92 15.46 44.23
C MET A 705 13.48 16.11 45.51
N GLY A 706 12.72 16.16 46.61
CA GLY A 706 13.13 16.83 47.85
C GLY A 706 13.15 18.36 47.75
N VAL A 707 12.40 18.94 46.81
CA VAL A 707 12.37 20.38 46.55
C VAL A 707 11.18 21.02 47.27
N GLY A 708 11.44 22.03 48.10
CA GLY A 708 10.39 22.85 48.72
C GLY A 708 9.73 23.78 47.70
N PHE A 709 8.41 23.94 47.77
CA PHE A 709 7.64 24.81 46.87
C PHE A 709 6.46 25.48 47.56
N GLU A 710 6.03 26.61 47.02
CA GLU A 710 4.82 27.33 47.39
C GLU A 710 3.82 27.34 46.22
N VAL A 711 2.53 27.22 46.52
CA VAL A 711 1.46 27.10 45.50
C VAL A 711 0.67 28.40 45.42
N PHE A 712 0.46 28.89 44.19
CA PHE A 712 -0.27 30.12 43.90
C PHE A 712 -1.45 29.80 42.98
N HIS A 713 -2.67 30.05 43.46
CA HIS A 713 -3.89 29.64 42.74
C HIS A 713 -4.38 30.71 41.74
N ARG A 714 -4.63 31.92 42.24
CA ARG A 714 -5.11 33.09 41.49
C ARG A 714 -4.42 34.38 41.92
N SER A 715 -3.37 34.26 42.72
CA SER A 715 -2.56 35.36 43.23
C SER A 715 -1.20 35.35 42.55
N THR A 716 -0.69 36.53 42.21
CA THR A 716 0.67 36.69 41.71
C THR A 716 1.66 36.44 42.84
N PRO A 717 2.65 35.54 42.68
CA PRO A 717 3.70 35.36 43.69
C PRO A 717 4.50 36.65 43.84
N PRO A 718 5.01 36.96 45.05
CA PRO A 718 5.93 38.07 45.23
C PRO A 718 7.22 37.84 44.41
N CYS A 719 7.96 38.92 44.12
CA CYS A 719 9.28 38.80 43.48
C CYS A 719 10.26 38.02 44.37
N GLY A 720 11.23 37.33 43.76
CA GLY A 720 12.28 36.61 44.49
C GLY A 720 12.18 35.07 44.48
N TYR A 721 11.36 34.51 43.58
CA TYR A 721 11.40 33.08 43.26
C TYR A 721 12.46 32.80 42.20
N ASP A 722 13.20 31.70 42.37
CA ASP A 722 14.19 31.25 41.40
C ASP A 722 13.55 30.48 40.24
N VAL A 723 12.47 29.73 40.53
CA VAL A 723 11.79 28.87 39.56
C VAL A 723 10.29 29.13 39.60
N LEU A 724 9.70 29.37 38.43
CA LEU A 724 8.27 29.54 38.22
C LEU A 724 7.75 28.40 37.33
N ILE A 725 6.83 27.60 37.84
CA ILE A 725 6.24 26.48 37.10
C ILE A 725 4.75 26.77 36.89
N ASN A 726 4.35 27.03 35.64
CA ASN A 726 2.95 27.20 35.29
C ASN A 726 2.28 25.87 34.96
N ALA A 727 1.29 25.48 35.77
CA ALA A 727 0.44 24.33 35.55
C ALA A 727 -1.01 24.72 35.19
N THR A 728 -1.23 25.96 34.76
CA THR A 728 -2.53 26.48 34.29
C THR A 728 -2.56 26.57 32.76
N PRO A 729 -3.74 26.57 32.12
CA PRO A 729 -3.84 26.62 30.66
C PRO A 729 -3.54 28.01 30.04
N VAL A 730 -3.29 29.03 30.86
CA VAL A 730 -3.07 30.43 30.46
C VAL A 730 -1.87 30.99 31.20
N ASP A 731 -1.52 32.27 30.96
CA ASP A 731 -0.60 33.01 31.82
C ASP A 731 -1.38 33.54 33.05
N PRO A 732 -1.17 32.98 34.26
CA PRO A 732 -1.93 33.39 35.44
C PRO A 732 -1.33 34.62 36.12
N ILE A 733 -0.19 35.13 35.63
CA ILE A 733 0.61 36.17 36.29
C ILE A 733 1.06 37.26 35.28
N PRO A 734 0.13 37.88 34.53
CA PRO A 734 0.45 38.81 33.46
C PRO A 734 1.27 40.03 33.93
N ASP A 735 1.08 40.45 35.18
CA ASP A 735 1.74 41.61 35.78
C ASP A 735 3.07 41.28 36.48
N TYR A 736 3.49 40.01 36.50
CA TYR A 736 4.76 39.62 37.12
C TYR A 736 5.94 40.20 36.35
N LYS A 737 6.82 40.89 37.07
CA LYS A 737 8.05 41.49 36.52
C LYS A 737 9.23 40.54 36.73
N PHE A 738 9.71 39.97 35.63
CA PHE A 738 10.90 39.11 35.61
C PHE A 738 12.19 39.93 35.79
N SER A 739 13.13 39.40 36.57
CA SER A 739 14.47 39.96 36.76
C SER A 739 15.48 39.48 35.70
N GLY A 740 15.12 38.47 34.92
CA GLY A 740 15.98 37.87 33.88
C GLY A 740 16.84 36.71 34.39
N LYS A 741 16.69 36.33 35.66
CA LYS A 741 17.44 35.24 36.30
C LYS A 741 16.58 34.02 36.60
N GLU A 742 15.26 34.15 36.46
CA GLU A 742 14.31 33.11 36.77
C GLU A 742 14.41 31.94 35.77
N LEU A 743 14.08 30.75 36.25
CA LEU A 743 13.83 29.56 35.44
C LEU A 743 12.32 29.41 35.30
N VAL A 744 11.80 29.49 34.08
CA VAL A 744 10.36 29.48 33.84
C VAL A 744 9.97 28.23 33.06
N TYR A 745 9.19 27.35 33.69
CA TYR A 745 8.63 26.16 33.06
C TYR A 745 7.14 26.37 32.84
N ASP A 746 6.65 26.25 31.61
CA ASP A 746 5.23 26.30 31.30
C ASP A 746 4.75 24.93 30.80
N LEU A 747 3.81 24.29 31.49
CA LEU A 747 3.29 22.96 31.08
C LEU A 747 2.49 23.02 29.78
N VAL A 748 2.13 24.21 29.30
CA VAL A 748 1.51 24.42 27.99
C VAL A 748 2.57 24.24 26.90
N TYR A 749 2.25 23.47 25.87
CA TYR A 749 3.14 23.20 24.73
C TYR A 749 2.56 23.64 23.37
N VAL A 750 1.32 24.13 23.35
CA VAL A 750 0.70 24.75 22.17
C VAL A 750 0.02 26.05 22.61
N PRO A 751 0.44 27.21 22.08
CA PRO A 751 1.59 27.41 21.18
C PRO A 751 2.93 27.11 21.87
N GLU A 752 3.99 26.93 21.07
CA GLU A 752 5.35 26.70 21.58
C GLU A 752 5.86 27.86 22.45
N MET A 753 5.52 29.09 22.04
CA MET A 753 5.78 30.33 22.75
C MET A 753 4.48 30.87 23.35
N THR A 754 4.23 30.53 24.62
CA THR A 754 3.08 31.08 25.36
C THR A 754 3.32 32.55 25.73
N PRO A 755 2.29 33.32 26.12
CA PRO A 755 2.48 34.67 26.64
C PRO A 755 3.47 34.72 27.82
N LEU A 756 3.39 33.76 28.74
CA LEU A 756 4.29 33.65 29.89
C LEU A 756 5.74 33.41 29.44
N ILE A 757 5.96 32.40 28.60
CA ILE A 757 7.28 32.05 28.07
C ILE A 757 7.87 33.22 27.27
N SER A 758 7.06 33.90 26.46
CA SER A 758 7.50 35.04 25.64
C SER A 758 7.95 36.22 26.51
N ARG A 759 7.22 36.54 27.59
CA ARG A 759 7.59 37.62 28.53
C ARG A 759 8.87 37.26 29.30
N ALA A 760 8.96 36.04 29.80
CA ALA A 760 10.12 35.54 30.52
C ALA A 760 11.38 35.56 29.63
N ALA A 761 11.29 35.01 28.43
CA ALA A 761 12.40 34.99 27.47
C ALA A 761 12.86 36.41 27.10
N LYS A 762 11.92 37.35 26.89
CA LYS A 762 12.25 38.75 26.60
C LYS A 762 12.98 39.44 27.76
N ALA A 763 12.73 39.03 28.99
CA ALA A 763 13.42 39.53 30.17
C ALA A 763 14.80 38.88 30.39
N GLY A 764 15.19 37.88 29.59
CA GLY A 764 16.47 37.16 29.71
C GLY A 764 16.40 35.86 30.52
N CYS A 765 15.22 35.45 30.98
CA CYS A 765 15.04 34.22 31.75
C CYS A 765 15.34 32.97 30.92
N LYS A 766 15.74 31.88 31.59
CA LYS A 766 15.81 30.56 30.96
C LYS A 766 14.41 29.94 30.97
N VAL A 767 13.92 29.54 29.81
CA VAL A 767 12.53 29.09 29.62
C VAL A 767 12.45 27.67 29.09
N GLU A 768 11.39 26.96 29.43
CA GLU A 768 11.06 25.62 28.94
C GLU A 768 9.55 25.47 28.83
N ASN A 769 9.06 24.80 27.78
CA ASN A 769 7.62 24.55 27.60
C ASN A 769 7.26 23.08 27.87
N GLY A 770 5.97 22.76 27.81
CA GLY A 770 5.47 21.44 28.18
C GLY A 770 5.81 20.31 27.21
N PHE A 771 6.46 20.60 26.08
CA PHE A 771 6.78 19.60 25.08
C PHE A 771 7.83 18.62 25.59
N SER A 772 8.83 19.09 26.33
CA SER A 772 9.84 18.23 26.97
C SER A 772 9.22 17.27 27.98
N MET A 773 8.28 17.75 28.80
CA MET A 773 7.48 16.90 29.68
C MET A 773 6.67 15.87 28.88
N LEU A 774 6.01 16.27 27.78
CA LEU A 774 5.22 15.38 26.94
C LEU A 774 6.04 14.25 26.33
N VAL A 775 7.26 14.53 25.88
CA VAL A 775 8.21 13.53 25.34
C VAL A 775 8.66 12.58 26.44
N ALA A 776 9.08 13.12 27.59
CA ALA A 776 9.55 12.31 28.72
C ALA A 776 8.44 11.38 29.27
N GLN A 777 7.23 11.90 29.49
CA GLN A 777 6.11 11.06 29.94
C GLN A 777 5.65 10.05 28.88
N ALA A 778 5.79 10.34 27.58
CA ALA A 778 5.53 9.37 26.51
C ALA A 778 6.57 8.23 26.50
N ARG A 779 7.85 8.54 26.76
CA ARG A 779 8.90 7.52 26.90
C ARG A 779 8.62 6.60 28.10
N GLU A 780 8.26 7.17 29.25
CA GLU A 780 7.87 6.39 30.43
C GLU A 780 6.61 5.56 30.18
N GLN A 781 5.65 6.07 29.42
CA GLN A 781 4.49 5.29 28.98
C GLN A 781 4.91 4.04 28.21
N ARG A 782 5.84 4.15 27.24
CA ARG A 782 6.32 2.99 26.50
C ARG A 782 6.99 1.95 27.38
N ARG A 783 7.78 2.37 28.38
CA ARG A 783 8.39 1.49 29.40
C ARG A 783 7.37 0.66 30.17
N HIS A 784 6.14 1.16 30.32
CA HIS A 784 5.05 0.42 30.94
C HIS A 784 4.25 -0.44 29.93
N TYR A 785 4.20 -0.02 28.68
CA TYR A 785 3.45 -0.69 27.62
C TYR A 785 4.12 -1.95 27.08
N MET A 786 5.45 -2.00 27.16
CA MET A 786 6.28 -2.98 26.48
C MET A 786 7.24 -3.62 27.47
N ASP A 787 7.52 -4.90 27.26
CA ASP A 787 8.51 -5.63 28.04
C ASP A 787 9.90 -5.02 27.82
N ALA A 788 10.76 -5.06 28.84
CA ALA A 788 12.10 -4.48 28.78
C ALA A 788 13.01 -5.12 27.71
N GLU A 789 12.67 -6.30 27.19
CA GLU A 789 13.40 -6.95 26.08
C GLU A 789 13.02 -6.38 24.70
N VAL A 790 11.90 -5.63 24.61
CA VAL A 790 11.38 -5.03 23.37
C VAL A 790 11.83 -3.58 23.19
N LEU A 791 12.18 -2.90 24.29
CA LEU A 791 12.66 -1.50 24.35
C LEU A 791 14.18 -1.43 24.43
#